data_AF-A0A850B3W0-F1
#
_entry.id   AF-A0A850B3W0-F1
#
_cell.length_a   1.000
_cell.length_b   1.000
_cell.length_c   1.000
_cell.angle_alpha   90.00
_cell.angle_beta   90.00
_cell.angle_gamma   90.00
#
_symmetry.space_group_name_H-M   'P 1'
#
loop_
_entity.id
_entity.type
_entity.pdbx_description
1 polymer ?
#
loop_
_entity_poly.entity_id
_entity_poly.type
_entity_poly.pdbx_seq_one_letter_code
_entity_poly.pdbx_strand_id
1 'polypeptide(L)'
;MCSSFVARSASRRLTALAAAGATLLLASTQGCLNRPIQPDDPRTTSTITERLTQSRVDKIDLLLAVDNSLSMADKQQILAEAVPDLVEELVNPRCLDPLGNPAASQPQSPQDPCPKGSRREFTPVFDIHIGIISSSLGDYGGGACSFNSPDFDGNDKAHLVHRSPTPEKGDVTTYKNAGFLAWDPLQKLDPKGEMVLESEDGASGLIPALKEMVRGVGQTGCPFEAQLESWYRFLIDPKPYLEVVKDGNLSSPRGVDEILLAQRAEFLRPDSLVAILMLSDENDCSISEQGLAHLSTRFKPLPRLRSECAQNPEDACCAPCGEESSSCPADPTCAAPVENESLGLRCFDQKNRYGYDFLYPTDRYVKALTSELIADRDGNLVPNPLFSDLNPADNNSTIRDKSQVFFAGIVGVPWQDIARDPADLTKGFKNSDELAMKDEAGRTAWDIVLGDPKTHTKPLDPFMIESVGPRPAGHNPVTGDPVLPPGSETNAINGHERADNGEELQYACTLPLIEKKDCAGVAGCDCSTVKAGAPNPLCEKDASGNQTTIQTHAKAYPGLRQLDVLKELGPQGIVASVCAAQVNDKSRDDFGYRPAIGALVNQLKTALRGQCLARELEPVDEQVSCLILEARRTGGACSCNAEDARQPVSDEHMPAVTAALADVNAESAGWDCFCEIPQLTGDALTACRTEPDGSPALMSIEKDGGWCYVDAATGNADLVATCPSTERRMIRFLGNGEVQPSATAFITCSVESNKK
;
A
#
# COMPACT_ATOMS: atom_id res chain seq x y z
N MET A 1 40.45 21.76 19.60
CA MET A 1 40.14 22.50 20.84
C MET A 1 39.31 21.56 21.70
N CYS A 2 39.93 20.72 22.56
CA CYS A 2 40.18 20.92 24.00
C CYS A 2 38.90 21.31 24.78
N SER A 3 38.50 20.72 25.91
CA SER A 3 39.04 19.66 26.77
C SER A 3 37.96 19.29 27.80
N SER A 4 38.04 18.07 28.32
CA SER A 4 37.38 17.53 29.51
C SER A 4 37.76 18.28 30.80
N PHE A 5 36.92 18.23 31.85
CA PHE A 5 37.37 18.38 33.23
C PHE A 5 36.59 17.51 34.24
N VAL A 6 37.38 16.81 35.06
CA VAL A 6 37.05 16.01 36.23
C VAL A 6 37.14 16.88 37.48
N ALA A 7 36.37 16.61 38.53
CA ALA A 7 36.64 17.10 39.89
C ALA A 7 36.52 15.98 40.93
N ARG A 8 37.60 15.78 41.70
CA ARG A 8 37.72 14.98 42.94
C ARG A 8 37.91 15.93 44.13
N SER A 9 37.39 15.57 45.30
CA SER A 9 37.97 15.90 46.62
C SER A 9 37.50 14.83 47.63
N ALA A 10 38.36 13.98 48.21
CA ALA A 10 39.29 14.17 49.34
C ALA A 10 38.57 14.30 50.71
N SER A 11 38.35 13.17 51.42
CA SER A 11 39.17 12.63 52.53
C SER A 11 38.96 13.29 53.91
N ARG A 12 38.61 12.49 54.93
CA ARG A 12 39.21 12.54 56.28
C ARG A 12 38.93 11.25 57.06
N ARG A 13 40.01 10.63 57.55
CA ARG A 13 40.04 9.55 58.56
C ARG A 13 40.13 10.17 59.95
N LEU A 14 39.59 9.48 60.97
CA LEU A 14 40.06 9.57 62.35
C LEU A 14 39.88 8.22 63.05
N THR A 15 40.92 7.84 63.78
CA THR A 15 41.20 6.55 64.39
C THR A 15 41.27 6.72 65.91
N ALA A 16 40.91 5.66 66.65
CA ALA A 16 41.66 5.07 67.79
C ALA A 16 41.23 5.26 69.28
N LEU A 17 41.20 4.09 69.96
CA LEU A 17 41.40 3.71 71.39
C LEU A 17 40.30 4.07 72.43
N ALA A 18 39.67 3.16 73.21
CA ALA A 18 40.01 1.94 73.99
C ALA A 18 40.39 2.19 75.47
N ALA A 19 39.56 1.68 76.40
CA ALA A 19 39.91 1.29 77.78
C ALA A 19 38.78 0.47 78.45
N ALA A 20 39.18 -0.43 79.35
CA ALA A 20 38.51 -1.65 79.79
C ALA A 20 37.71 -1.55 81.13
N GLY A 21 36.85 -2.54 81.38
CA GLY A 21 36.25 -2.84 82.71
C GLY A 21 35.34 -4.06 82.66
N ALA A 22 35.73 -5.17 83.31
CA ALA A 22 35.15 -6.51 83.19
C ALA A 22 34.29 -6.91 84.42
N THR A 23 33.21 -7.67 84.18
CA THR A 23 32.61 -8.68 85.10
C THR A 23 31.59 -9.53 84.31
N LEU A 24 31.94 -10.76 83.90
CA LEU A 24 31.60 -12.08 84.46
C LEU A 24 30.17 -12.65 84.20
N LEU A 25 30.15 -13.66 83.29
CA LEU A 25 29.51 -14.99 83.36
C LEU A 25 27.96 -15.14 83.41
N LEU A 26 27.39 -15.72 82.33
CA LEU A 26 26.76 -17.06 82.31
C LEU A 26 26.36 -17.47 80.88
N ALA A 27 26.38 -18.77 80.62
CA ALA A 27 26.52 -19.41 79.31
C ALA A 27 25.20 -19.82 78.64
N SER A 28 25.17 -19.80 77.30
CA SER A 28 24.48 -20.80 76.48
C SER A 28 25.03 -20.79 75.05
N THR A 29 25.75 -21.84 74.70
CA THR A 29 26.12 -22.21 73.33
C THR A 29 24.89 -22.67 72.56
N GLN A 30 24.59 -22.08 71.39
CA GLN A 30 24.18 -22.79 70.18
C GLN A 30 23.99 -21.85 68.98
N GLY A 31 24.74 -22.12 67.91
CA GLY A 31 24.26 -22.09 66.52
C GLY A 31 24.02 -20.74 65.86
N CYS A 32 25.03 -20.22 65.15
CA CYS A 32 24.79 -19.39 63.97
C CYS A 32 23.96 -20.21 62.96
N LEU A 33 22.70 -19.85 62.74
CA LEU A 33 21.94 -20.31 61.59
C LEU A 33 22.55 -19.66 60.34
N ASN A 34 23.52 -20.34 59.72
CA ASN A 34 23.82 -20.15 58.30
C ASN A 34 22.57 -20.60 57.54
N ARG A 35 21.60 -19.71 57.35
CA ARG A 35 20.62 -19.85 56.28
C ARG A 35 21.35 -19.46 54.99
N PRO A 36 21.57 -20.37 54.04
CA PRO A 36 22.05 -19.97 52.72
C PRO A 36 21.03 -18.98 52.18
N ILE A 37 21.44 -17.74 51.93
CA ILE A 37 20.70 -16.85 51.07
C ILE A 37 20.84 -17.49 49.69
N GLN A 38 19.78 -18.17 49.27
CA GLN A 38 19.63 -18.61 47.89
C GLN A 38 19.82 -17.35 47.03
N PRO A 39 20.74 -17.34 46.05
CA PRO A 39 20.76 -16.27 45.08
C PRO A 39 19.37 -16.26 44.44
N ASP A 40 18.55 -15.25 44.75
CA ASP A 40 17.50 -14.86 43.83
C ASP A 40 18.25 -14.47 42.57
N ASP A 41 18.18 -15.33 41.56
CA ASP A 41 18.51 -14.96 40.20
C ASP A 41 17.30 -14.14 39.75
N PRO A 42 17.35 -12.80 39.69
CA PRO A 42 16.22 -12.02 39.21
C PRO A 42 16.02 -12.38 37.74
N ARG A 43 15.14 -13.35 37.49
CA ARG A 43 14.60 -13.63 36.17
C ARG A 43 13.69 -12.45 35.85
N THR A 44 14.18 -11.56 35.00
CA THR A 44 13.30 -10.58 34.35
C THR A 44 12.53 -11.34 33.29
N THR A 45 11.34 -11.83 33.63
CA THR A 45 10.34 -12.21 32.63
C THR A 45 9.89 -10.93 31.96
N SER A 46 10.36 -10.68 30.73
CA SER A 46 9.75 -9.66 29.89
C SER A 46 8.48 -10.28 29.31
N THR A 47 7.33 -9.69 29.61
CA THR A 47 6.07 -10.05 28.96
C THR A 47 5.89 -9.17 27.75
N ILE A 48 5.79 -9.79 26.56
CA ILE A 48 5.52 -9.07 25.31
C ILE A 48 4.06 -9.33 24.98
N THR A 49 3.26 -8.26 24.93
CA THR A 49 1.87 -8.29 24.46
C THR A 49 1.83 -7.71 23.04
N GLU A 50 1.38 -8.52 22.09
CA GLU A 50 1.24 -8.16 20.68
C GLU A 50 -0.19 -8.45 20.24
N ARG A 51 -0.73 -7.65 19.31
CA ARG A 51 -1.99 -8.01 18.62
C ARG A 51 -1.76 -9.26 17.78
N LEU A 52 -2.65 -10.23 17.92
CA LEU A 52 -2.73 -11.36 17.01
C LEU A 52 -3.54 -10.95 15.79
N THR A 53 -2.87 -10.85 14.66
CA THR A 53 -3.51 -10.64 13.37
C THR A 53 -4.35 -11.88 13.05
N GLN A 54 -5.64 -11.70 12.76
CA GLN A 54 -6.52 -12.86 12.52
C GLN A 54 -5.97 -13.77 11.41
N SER A 55 -6.05 -15.08 11.64
CA SER A 55 -5.52 -16.12 10.76
C SER A 55 -6.33 -16.35 9.48
N ARG A 56 -7.41 -15.59 9.24
CA ARG A 56 -8.19 -15.69 8.00
C ARG A 56 -8.79 -14.33 7.64
N VAL A 57 -8.14 -13.64 6.71
CA VAL A 57 -8.76 -12.52 5.99
C VAL A 57 -9.87 -13.11 5.11
N ASP A 58 -11.12 -12.74 5.37
CA ASP A 58 -12.29 -13.14 4.57
C ASP A 58 -13.04 -11.95 3.93
N LYS A 59 -12.60 -10.73 4.23
CA LYS A 59 -13.10 -9.46 3.69
C LYS A 59 -12.00 -8.66 3.01
N ILE A 60 -12.32 -8.02 1.88
CA ILE A 60 -11.40 -7.14 1.15
C ILE A 60 -12.07 -5.80 0.85
N ASP A 61 -11.37 -4.70 1.14
CA ASP A 61 -11.69 -3.38 0.63
C ASP A 61 -10.66 -3.02 -0.46
N LEU A 62 -11.10 -3.04 -1.72
CA LEU A 62 -10.29 -2.74 -2.90
C LEU A 62 -10.57 -1.30 -3.36
N LEU A 63 -9.55 -0.44 -3.30
CA LEU A 63 -9.61 0.92 -3.83
C LEU A 63 -8.81 1.02 -5.13
N LEU A 64 -9.47 1.42 -6.22
CA LEU A 64 -8.80 1.75 -7.47
C LEU A 64 -8.56 3.27 -7.53
N ALA A 65 -7.29 3.68 -7.54
CA ALA A 65 -6.90 5.08 -7.74
C ALA A 65 -6.47 5.25 -9.20
N VAL A 66 -7.38 5.76 -10.03
CA VAL A 66 -7.22 5.77 -11.48
C VAL A 66 -6.94 7.18 -11.96
N ASP A 67 -5.82 7.34 -12.65
CA ASP A 67 -5.49 8.58 -13.30
C ASP A 67 -6.47 8.93 -14.42
N ASN A 68 -6.92 10.18 -14.43
CA ASN A 68 -7.93 10.69 -15.35
C ASN A 68 -7.42 11.79 -16.28
N SER A 69 -6.11 11.84 -16.52
CA SER A 69 -5.49 12.74 -17.50
C SER A 69 -5.74 12.34 -18.96
N LEU A 70 -5.41 13.25 -19.88
CA LEU A 70 -5.77 13.19 -21.31
C LEU A 70 -5.26 11.96 -22.08
N SER A 71 -4.25 11.26 -21.55
CA SER A 71 -3.62 10.09 -22.16
C SER A 71 -4.16 8.75 -21.63
N MET A 72 -5.09 8.77 -20.66
CA MET A 72 -5.41 7.59 -19.85
C MET A 72 -6.49 6.67 -20.41
N ALA A 73 -7.33 7.11 -21.37
CA ALA A 73 -8.47 6.29 -21.81
C ALA A 73 -8.07 4.88 -22.30
N ASP A 74 -6.94 4.75 -22.98
CA ASP A 74 -6.48 3.43 -23.46
C ASP A 74 -6.04 2.51 -22.32
N LYS A 75 -5.40 3.07 -21.29
CA LYS A 75 -4.95 2.30 -20.12
C LYS A 75 -6.13 1.93 -19.24
N GLN A 76 -7.09 2.83 -19.07
CA GLN A 76 -8.37 2.52 -18.42
C GLN A 76 -9.12 1.42 -19.16
N GLN A 77 -9.11 1.44 -20.50
CA GLN A 77 -9.70 0.38 -21.31
C GLN A 77 -8.99 -0.97 -21.10
N ILE A 78 -7.66 -0.99 -21.07
CA ILE A 78 -6.88 -2.22 -20.77
C ILE A 78 -7.17 -2.71 -19.35
N LEU A 79 -7.23 -1.81 -18.36
CA LEU A 79 -7.61 -2.16 -17.00
C LEU A 79 -9.02 -2.75 -16.94
N ALA A 80 -9.99 -2.15 -17.62
CA ALA A 80 -11.35 -2.68 -17.68
C ALA A 80 -11.43 -4.09 -18.30
N GLU A 81 -10.54 -4.44 -19.22
CA GLU A 81 -10.46 -5.81 -19.76
C GLU A 81 -9.76 -6.79 -18.81
N ALA A 82 -8.88 -6.31 -17.92
CA ALA A 82 -8.10 -7.14 -17.00
C ALA A 82 -8.74 -7.30 -15.60
N VAL A 83 -9.48 -6.30 -15.12
CA VAL A 83 -10.16 -6.33 -13.81
C VAL A 83 -11.09 -7.54 -13.57
N PRO A 84 -11.78 -8.12 -14.59
CA PRO A 84 -12.49 -9.38 -14.41
C PRO A 84 -11.59 -10.48 -13.85
N ASP A 85 -10.36 -10.60 -14.34
CA ASP A 85 -9.41 -11.61 -13.86
C ASP A 85 -9.06 -11.37 -12.38
N LEU A 86 -8.92 -10.11 -11.95
CA LEU A 86 -8.68 -9.77 -10.54
C LEU A 86 -9.84 -10.22 -9.65
N VAL A 87 -11.06 -9.88 -10.03
CA VAL A 87 -12.25 -10.23 -9.25
C VAL A 87 -12.44 -11.74 -9.24
N GLU A 88 -12.38 -12.40 -10.40
CA GLU A 88 -12.56 -13.85 -10.53
C GLU A 88 -11.52 -14.65 -9.76
N GLU A 89 -10.23 -14.26 -9.81
CA GLU A 89 -9.18 -14.96 -9.08
C GLU A 89 -9.35 -14.85 -7.56
N LEU A 90 -9.85 -13.71 -7.05
CA LEU A 90 -10.14 -13.50 -5.63
C LEU A 90 -11.41 -14.22 -5.17
N VAL A 91 -12.49 -14.13 -5.96
CA VAL A 91 -13.78 -14.69 -5.55
C VAL A 91 -13.88 -16.18 -5.85
N ASN A 92 -13.27 -16.69 -6.91
CA ASN A 92 -13.34 -18.09 -7.34
C ASN A 92 -11.94 -18.68 -7.61
N PRO A 93 -11.09 -18.84 -6.57
CA PRO A 93 -9.69 -19.26 -6.73
C PRO A 93 -9.56 -20.64 -7.38
N ARG A 94 -8.51 -20.86 -8.17
CA ARG A 94 -8.32 -22.12 -8.89
C ARG A 94 -8.23 -23.32 -7.93
N CYS A 95 -8.82 -24.44 -8.31
CA CYS A 95 -8.60 -25.73 -7.68
C CYS A 95 -7.26 -26.30 -8.15
N LEU A 96 -6.40 -26.65 -7.20
CA LEU A 96 -5.09 -27.25 -7.43
C LEU A 96 -5.10 -28.73 -6.98
N ASP A 97 -4.40 -29.57 -7.74
CA ASP A 97 -4.13 -30.97 -7.39
C ASP A 97 -3.09 -31.07 -6.24
N PRO A 98 -2.77 -32.28 -5.73
CA PRO A 98 -1.80 -32.44 -4.65
C PRO A 98 -0.36 -32.04 -5.02
N LEU A 99 -0.07 -31.88 -6.31
CA LEU A 99 1.22 -31.41 -6.82
C LEU A 99 1.25 -29.89 -7.05
N GLY A 100 0.14 -29.19 -6.78
CA GLY A 100 0.01 -27.74 -6.94
C GLY A 100 -0.35 -27.30 -8.36
N ASN A 101 -0.69 -28.23 -9.27
CA ASN A 101 -1.08 -27.87 -10.64
C ASN A 101 -2.60 -27.61 -10.71
N PRO A 102 -3.06 -26.71 -11.59
CA PRO A 102 -4.49 -26.51 -11.83
C PRO A 102 -5.20 -27.83 -12.19
N ALA A 103 -6.30 -28.11 -11.48
CA ALA A 103 -7.15 -29.25 -11.78
C ALA A 103 -7.72 -29.16 -13.21
N ALA A 104 -7.91 -30.32 -13.85
CA ALA A 104 -8.37 -30.42 -15.23
C ALA A 104 -9.75 -29.79 -15.50
N SER A 105 -10.59 -29.67 -14.47
CA SER A 105 -11.83 -28.90 -14.51
C SER A 105 -11.87 -27.91 -13.37
N GLN A 106 -12.37 -26.70 -13.63
CA GLN A 106 -12.56 -25.66 -12.62
C GLN A 106 -14.06 -25.47 -12.36
N PRO A 107 -14.48 -25.35 -11.10
CA PRO A 107 -15.86 -25.03 -10.74
C PRO A 107 -16.27 -23.66 -11.26
N GLN A 108 -17.56 -23.51 -11.59
CA GLN A 108 -18.11 -22.28 -12.17
C GLN A 108 -18.47 -21.25 -11.11
N SER A 109 -18.91 -21.69 -9.94
CA SER A 109 -19.23 -20.82 -8.80
C SER A 109 -18.19 -20.95 -7.68
N PRO A 110 -17.95 -19.87 -6.91
CA PRO A 110 -17.12 -19.94 -5.72
C PRO A 110 -17.67 -20.87 -4.63
N GLN A 111 -18.98 -21.17 -4.67
CA GLN A 111 -19.64 -22.08 -3.74
C GLN A 111 -19.55 -23.55 -4.19
N ASP A 112 -19.20 -23.82 -5.44
CA ASP A 112 -19.09 -25.18 -5.96
C ASP A 112 -17.83 -25.86 -5.41
N PRO A 113 -17.92 -27.15 -5.02
CA PRO A 113 -16.78 -27.90 -4.51
C PRO A 113 -15.74 -28.14 -5.61
N CYS A 114 -14.47 -28.16 -5.22
CA CYS A 114 -13.40 -28.58 -6.12
C CYS A 114 -13.58 -30.05 -6.58
N PRO A 115 -13.12 -30.39 -7.79
CA PRO A 115 -13.08 -31.78 -8.25
C PRO A 115 -12.38 -32.69 -7.23
N LYS A 116 -12.83 -33.95 -7.15
CA LYS A 116 -12.29 -34.93 -6.18
C LYS A 116 -10.76 -35.03 -6.31
N GLY A 117 -10.07 -34.88 -5.18
CA GLY A 117 -8.60 -34.94 -5.12
C GLY A 117 -7.91 -33.60 -5.39
N SER A 118 -8.65 -32.52 -5.56
CA SER A 118 -8.13 -31.15 -5.64
C SER A 118 -8.71 -30.27 -4.53
N ARG A 119 -8.04 -29.16 -4.23
CA ARG A 119 -8.47 -28.16 -3.24
C ARG A 119 -8.29 -26.76 -3.79
N ARG A 120 -9.07 -25.79 -3.30
CA ARG A 120 -8.90 -24.38 -3.69
C ARG A 120 -7.51 -23.89 -3.29
N GLU A 121 -6.92 -23.02 -4.09
CA GLU A 121 -5.63 -22.39 -3.80
C GLU A 121 -5.66 -21.55 -2.50
N PHE A 122 -6.80 -20.92 -2.23
CA PHE A 122 -7.15 -20.24 -0.97
C PHE A 122 -8.68 -20.20 -0.84
N THR A 123 -9.19 -19.75 0.32
CA THR A 123 -10.65 -19.66 0.50
C THR A 123 -11.21 -18.59 -0.44
N PRO A 124 -12.27 -18.90 -1.23
CA PRO A 124 -13.08 -17.90 -1.93
C PRO A 124 -13.44 -16.69 -1.05
N VAL A 125 -13.20 -15.49 -1.53
CA VAL A 125 -13.61 -14.26 -0.83
C VAL A 125 -15.07 -13.95 -1.19
N PHE A 126 -15.92 -13.89 -0.17
CA PHE A 126 -17.36 -13.69 -0.34
C PHE A 126 -17.83 -12.29 0.06
N ASP A 127 -16.92 -11.40 0.43
CA ASP A 127 -17.26 -10.07 0.93
C ASP A 127 -16.22 -9.02 0.51
N ILE A 128 -16.49 -8.32 -0.59
CA ILE A 128 -15.55 -7.34 -1.17
C ILE A 128 -16.25 -6.00 -1.38
N HIS A 129 -15.67 -4.92 -0.86
CA HIS A 129 -16.01 -3.56 -1.27
C HIS A 129 -15.05 -3.09 -2.36
N ILE A 130 -15.57 -2.51 -3.45
CA ILE A 130 -14.76 -1.99 -4.56
C ILE A 130 -15.11 -0.53 -4.81
N GLY A 131 -14.19 0.36 -4.46
CA GLY A 131 -14.30 1.81 -4.67
C GLY A 131 -13.34 2.27 -5.76
N ILE A 132 -13.70 3.36 -6.44
CA ILE A 132 -12.81 4.02 -7.42
C ILE A 132 -12.71 5.50 -7.06
N ILE A 133 -11.51 6.07 -7.13
CA ILE A 133 -11.27 7.51 -7.05
C ILE A 133 -10.41 7.94 -8.24
N SER A 134 -10.41 9.23 -8.57
CA SER A 134 -9.55 9.80 -9.62
C SER A 134 -8.34 10.55 -9.05
N SER A 135 -7.38 10.87 -9.91
CA SER A 135 -6.23 11.73 -9.59
C SER A 135 -6.58 13.23 -9.51
N SER A 136 -7.83 13.63 -9.83
CA SER A 136 -8.24 15.03 -9.94
C SER A 136 -8.63 15.64 -8.59
N LEU A 137 -7.72 16.43 -8.01
CA LEU A 137 -7.95 17.21 -6.78
C LEU A 137 -8.07 18.74 -7.01
N GLY A 138 -8.17 19.15 -8.27
CA GLY A 138 -8.25 20.56 -8.68
C GLY A 138 -6.88 21.25 -8.77
N ASP A 139 -6.92 22.58 -8.85
CA ASP A 139 -5.73 23.42 -9.06
C ASP A 139 -5.22 24.11 -7.79
N TYR A 140 -5.69 23.73 -6.60
CA TYR A 140 -5.27 24.31 -5.32
C TYR A 140 -5.38 25.86 -5.26
N GLY A 141 -6.30 26.45 -6.04
CA GLY A 141 -6.53 27.89 -6.14
C GLY A 141 -5.76 28.59 -7.25
N GLY A 142 -5.03 27.87 -8.10
CA GLY A 142 -4.24 28.40 -9.22
C GLY A 142 -5.05 28.92 -10.39
N GLY A 143 -6.27 28.43 -10.57
CA GLY A 143 -7.19 28.79 -11.65
C GLY A 143 -7.01 28.00 -12.96
N ALA A 144 -6.04 27.07 -13.06
CA ALA A 144 -5.81 26.28 -14.27
C ALA A 144 -6.84 25.16 -14.49
N CYS A 145 -7.54 24.72 -13.45
CA CYS A 145 -8.53 23.63 -13.50
C CYS A 145 -9.95 24.14 -13.20
N SER A 146 -10.19 25.44 -13.41
CA SER A 146 -11.49 26.08 -13.20
C SER A 146 -12.50 25.82 -14.34
N PHE A 147 -12.39 24.69 -15.03
CA PHE A 147 -13.33 24.28 -16.06
C PHE A 147 -14.35 23.30 -15.47
N ASN A 148 -15.64 23.62 -15.64
CA ASN A 148 -16.73 22.71 -15.31
C ASN A 148 -17.26 22.14 -16.63
N SER A 149 -17.07 20.84 -16.84
CA SER A 149 -17.77 20.11 -17.89
C SER A 149 -19.08 19.56 -17.30
N PRO A 150 -20.16 19.39 -18.10
CA PRO A 150 -21.35 18.66 -17.66
C PRO A 150 -21.04 17.23 -17.19
N ASP A 151 -19.94 16.65 -17.70
CA ASP A 151 -19.67 15.21 -17.58
C ASP A 151 -18.49 14.89 -16.62
N PHE A 152 -17.68 15.89 -16.26
CA PHE A 152 -16.47 15.73 -15.43
C PHE A 152 -16.18 16.99 -14.62
N ASP A 153 -15.86 16.80 -13.33
CA ASP A 153 -15.33 17.84 -12.46
C ASP A 153 -13.80 17.82 -12.55
N GLY A 154 -13.17 18.99 -12.73
CA GLY A 154 -11.72 19.14 -12.63
C GLY A 154 -11.20 18.88 -11.20
N ASN A 155 -12.10 18.66 -10.24
CA ASN A 155 -11.84 18.31 -8.87
C ASN A 155 -12.88 17.32 -8.33
N ASP A 156 -12.59 16.01 -8.41
CA ASP A 156 -13.44 14.96 -7.82
C ASP A 156 -13.29 14.89 -6.29
N LYS A 157 -12.44 15.72 -5.67
CA LYS A 157 -12.26 15.84 -4.21
C LYS A 157 -11.89 14.53 -3.50
N ALA A 158 -11.36 13.55 -4.23
CA ALA A 158 -11.18 12.17 -3.77
C ALA A 158 -12.47 11.50 -3.27
N HIS A 159 -13.64 11.97 -3.73
CA HIS A 159 -14.91 11.26 -3.53
C HIS A 159 -14.91 10.00 -4.40
N LEU A 160 -15.64 8.98 -3.96
CA LEU A 160 -15.83 7.78 -4.75
C LEU A 160 -16.55 8.10 -6.07
N VAL A 161 -15.92 7.73 -7.18
CA VAL A 161 -16.40 7.94 -8.55
C VAL A 161 -17.13 6.69 -9.03
N HIS A 162 -18.38 6.88 -9.44
CA HIS A 162 -19.22 5.79 -9.96
C HIS A 162 -20.01 6.19 -11.21
N ARG A 163 -19.52 7.17 -11.97
CA ARG A 163 -20.17 7.64 -13.21
C ARG A 163 -19.96 6.67 -14.38
N SER A 164 -20.86 6.69 -15.36
CA SER A 164 -20.71 5.96 -16.62
C SER A 164 -19.82 6.73 -17.61
N PRO A 165 -19.05 6.06 -18.49
CA PRO A 165 -18.38 6.72 -19.62
C PRO A 165 -19.37 7.25 -20.68
N THR A 166 -20.66 6.91 -20.57
CA THR A 166 -21.74 7.43 -21.42
C THR A 166 -22.60 8.39 -20.58
N PRO A 167 -22.40 9.71 -20.68
CA PRO A 167 -23.06 10.67 -19.79
C PRO A 167 -24.58 10.58 -19.77
N GLU A 168 -25.21 10.18 -20.87
CA GLU A 168 -26.67 10.02 -20.96
C GLU A 168 -27.22 8.89 -20.09
N LYS A 169 -26.38 7.93 -19.71
CA LYS A 169 -26.74 6.86 -18.78
C LYS A 169 -26.73 7.32 -17.32
N GLY A 170 -26.01 8.41 -17.02
CA GLY A 170 -25.78 8.87 -15.66
C GLY A 170 -24.88 7.93 -14.86
N ASP A 171 -25.04 7.98 -13.54
CA ASP A 171 -24.22 7.21 -12.61
C ASP A 171 -24.58 5.73 -12.56
N VAL A 172 -23.57 4.88 -12.38
CA VAL A 172 -23.71 3.46 -12.08
C VAL A 172 -24.30 3.31 -10.68
N THR A 173 -25.28 2.41 -10.53
CA THR A 173 -25.89 2.09 -9.24
C THR A 173 -24.86 1.47 -8.30
N THR A 174 -24.71 2.03 -7.11
CA THR A 174 -23.74 1.58 -6.10
C THR A 174 -24.43 1.08 -4.83
N TYR A 175 -23.68 0.32 -4.04
CA TYR A 175 -24.17 -0.22 -2.77
C TYR A 175 -24.58 0.93 -1.83
N LYS A 176 -25.83 0.91 -1.35
CA LYS A 176 -26.43 2.00 -0.54
C LYS A 176 -26.38 3.40 -1.19
N ASN A 177 -26.11 3.52 -2.49
CA ASN A 177 -25.73 4.78 -3.14
C ASN A 177 -24.50 5.46 -2.49
N ALA A 178 -23.59 4.67 -1.91
CA ALA A 178 -22.41 5.17 -1.20
C ALA A 178 -21.18 5.33 -2.10
N GLY A 179 -21.29 5.04 -3.40
CA GLY A 179 -20.22 5.25 -4.39
C GLY A 179 -19.30 4.05 -4.63
N PHE A 180 -19.51 2.91 -3.97
CA PHE A 180 -18.74 1.68 -4.17
C PHE A 180 -19.63 0.46 -4.50
N LEU A 181 -19.04 -0.57 -5.09
CA LEU A 181 -19.69 -1.86 -5.34
C LEU A 181 -19.45 -2.80 -4.16
N ALA A 182 -20.44 -3.63 -3.81
CA ALA A 182 -20.33 -4.63 -2.75
C ALA A 182 -20.62 -6.04 -3.29
N TRP A 183 -19.62 -6.91 -3.29
CA TRP A 183 -19.74 -8.33 -3.60
C TRP A 183 -20.29 -9.08 -2.39
N ASP A 184 -21.47 -9.68 -2.55
CA ASP A 184 -22.20 -10.38 -1.49
C ASP A 184 -22.99 -11.58 -2.06
N PRO A 185 -22.31 -12.62 -2.58
CA PRO A 185 -22.94 -13.81 -3.15
C PRO A 185 -23.68 -14.64 -2.10
N LEU A 186 -23.35 -14.46 -0.81
CA LEU A 186 -24.04 -15.11 0.30
C LEU A 186 -25.22 -14.30 0.82
N GLN A 187 -25.42 -13.08 0.32
CA GLN A 187 -26.53 -12.19 0.66
C GLN A 187 -26.61 -11.91 2.16
N LYS A 188 -25.44 -11.71 2.79
CA LYS A 188 -25.26 -11.44 4.22
C LYS A 188 -25.29 -9.95 4.57
N LEU A 189 -25.01 -9.06 3.61
CA LEU A 189 -25.04 -7.63 3.85
C LEU A 189 -26.48 -7.12 4.00
N ASP A 190 -26.66 -6.00 4.70
CA ASP A 190 -27.95 -5.30 4.83
C ASP A 190 -27.79 -3.80 4.48
N PRO A 191 -28.38 -3.32 3.36
CA PRO A 191 -29.11 -4.09 2.36
C PRO A 191 -28.20 -5.10 1.66
N LYS A 192 -28.79 -6.04 0.91
CA LYS A 192 -28.05 -7.06 0.17
C LYS A 192 -27.18 -6.46 -0.93
N GLY A 193 -25.96 -6.99 -1.10
CA GLY A 193 -25.05 -6.61 -2.18
C GLY A 193 -25.29 -7.39 -3.48
N GLU A 194 -24.34 -7.27 -4.42
CA GLU A 194 -24.34 -7.98 -5.69
C GLU A 194 -24.00 -9.47 -5.49
N MET A 195 -24.82 -10.36 -6.04
CA MET A 195 -24.62 -11.82 -5.94
C MET A 195 -24.14 -12.48 -7.23
N VAL A 196 -24.21 -11.76 -8.35
CA VAL A 196 -23.87 -12.25 -9.68
C VAL A 196 -22.62 -11.53 -10.18
N LEU A 197 -21.61 -12.30 -10.61
CA LEU A 197 -20.42 -11.71 -11.24
C LEU A 197 -20.77 -11.06 -12.57
N GLU A 198 -21.53 -11.78 -13.40
CA GLU A 198 -22.00 -11.32 -14.70
C GLU A 198 -23.27 -12.10 -15.07
N SER A 199 -24.30 -11.40 -15.57
CA SER A 199 -25.53 -12.02 -16.07
C SER A 199 -25.29 -12.80 -17.36
N GLU A 200 -26.20 -13.70 -17.73
CA GLU A 200 -26.06 -14.53 -18.95
C GLU A 200 -25.90 -13.70 -20.24
N ASP A 201 -26.43 -12.49 -20.27
CA ASP A 201 -26.32 -11.54 -21.39
C ASP A 201 -25.12 -10.59 -21.30
N GLY A 202 -24.30 -10.68 -20.23
CA GLY A 202 -23.14 -9.84 -20.00
C GLY A 202 -23.45 -8.38 -19.63
N ALA A 203 -24.72 -8.05 -19.38
CA ALA A 203 -25.16 -6.65 -19.25
C ALA A 203 -25.21 -6.14 -17.80
N SER A 204 -25.21 -7.03 -16.81
CA SER A 204 -25.37 -6.69 -15.39
C SER A 204 -24.54 -7.61 -14.49
N GLY A 205 -24.39 -7.24 -13.23
CA GLY A 205 -23.52 -7.91 -12.26
C GLY A 205 -22.30 -7.07 -11.88
N LEU A 206 -21.46 -7.63 -11.02
CA LEU A 206 -20.30 -6.95 -10.46
C LEU A 206 -19.30 -6.52 -11.54
N ILE A 207 -19.00 -7.42 -12.49
CA ILE A 207 -17.97 -7.21 -13.51
C ILE A 207 -18.39 -6.12 -14.51
N PRO A 208 -19.59 -6.16 -15.14
CA PRO A 208 -20.02 -5.10 -16.04
C PRO A 208 -20.07 -3.72 -15.37
N ALA A 209 -20.58 -3.65 -14.13
CA ALA A 209 -20.62 -2.40 -13.37
C ALA A 209 -19.22 -1.83 -13.11
N LEU A 210 -18.27 -2.69 -12.71
CA LEU A 210 -16.89 -2.29 -12.45
C LEU A 210 -16.16 -1.83 -13.73
N LYS A 211 -16.36 -2.53 -14.86
CA LYS A 211 -15.85 -2.09 -16.18
C LYS A 211 -16.37 -0.71 -16.55
N GLU A 212 -17.66 -0.49 -16.31
CA GLU A 212 -18.30 0.80 -16.60
C GLU A 212 -17.70 1.90 -15.71
N MET A 213 -17.56 1.68 -14.40
CA MET A 213 -16.95 2.65 -13.48
C MET A 213 -15.48 2.97 -13.83
N VAL A 214 -14.66 1.95 -14.16
CA VAL A 214 -13.24 2.17 -14.54
C VAL A 214 -13.12 3.06 -15.78
N ARG A 215 -13.94 2.83 -16.81
CA ARG A 215 -13.97 3.67 -18.01
C ARG A 215 -14.60 5.04 -17.74
N GLY A 216 -15.54 5.10 -16.79
CA GLY A 216 -16.23 6.31 -16.37
C GLY A 216 -15.38 7.28 -15.56
N VAL A 217 -14.20 6.86 -15.09
CA VAL A 217 -13.20 7.79 -14.52
C VAL A 217 -12.88 8.91 -15.52
N GLY A 218 -12.77 8.55 -16.81
CA GLY A 218 -12.58 9.46 -17.93
C GLY A 218 -11.15 9.99 -18.05
N GLN A 219 -10.92 10.86 -19.04
CA GLN A 219 -9.59 11.38 -19.38
C GLN A 219 -9.55 12.92 -19.46
N THR A 220 -10.49 13.61 -18.81
CA THR A 220 -10.60 15.09 -18.89
C THR A 220 -10.26 15.77 -17.56
N GLY A 221 -9.48 15.08 -16.72
CA GLY A 221 -9.01 15.57 -15.45
C GLY A 221 -8.09 16.78 -15.55
N CYS A 222 -7.83 17.36 -14.38
CA CYS A 222 -6.86 18.43 -14.22
C CYS A 222 -5.44 17.92 -14.57
N PRO A 223 -4.59 18.69 -15.28
CA PRO A 223 -3.22 18.27 -15.65
C PRO A 223 -2.24 18.21 -14.46
N PHE A 224 -2.73 18.35 -13.23
CA PHE A 224 -1.95 18.20 -12.00
C PHE A 224 -2.42 16.93 -11.32
N GLU A 225 -1.83 15.83 -11.73
CA GLU A 225 -2.28 14.50 -11.35
C GLU A 225 -1.77 14.18 -9.94
N ALA A 226 -2.65 14.13 -8.96
CA ALA A 226 -2.28 13.94 -7.57
C ALA A 226 -2.56 12.50 -7.15
N GLN A 227 -1.92 11.52 -7.81
CA GLN A 227 -2.26 10.11 -7.59
C GLN A 227 -1.95 9.65 -6.17
N LEU A 228 -0.85 10.12 -5.56
CA LEU A 228 -0.53 9.76 -4.17
C LEU A 228 -1.44 10.49 -3.17
N GLU A 229 -1.73 11.77 -3.40
CA GLU A 229 -2.60 12.54 -2.51
C GLU A 229 -4.07 12.11 -2.61
N SER A 230 -4.54 11.60 -3.75
CA SER A 230 -5.96 11.24 -3.92
C SER A 230 -6.37 10.08 -3.00
N TRP A 231 -5.61 8.98 -2.98
CA TRP A 231 -5.91 7.88 -2.05
C TRP A 231 -5.58 8.25 -0.60
N TYR A 232 -4.55 9.09 -0.37
CA TYR A 232 -4.25 9.59 0.97
C TYR A 232 -5.43 10.39 1.52
N ARG A 233 -5.96 11.33 0.74
CA ARG A 233 -7.09 12.17 1.11
C ARG A 233 -8.33 11.34 1.42
N PHE A 234 -8.62 10.33 0.60
CA PHE A 234 -9.76 9.44 0.84
C PHE A 234 -9.54 8.56 2.08
N LEU A 235 -8.48 7.75 2.12
CA LEU A 235 -8.30 6.70 3.13
C LEU A 235 -7.72 7.20 4.46
N ILE A 236 -6.91 8.25 4.46
CA ILE A 236 -5.97 8.55 5.55
C ILE A 236 -6.23 9.90 6.19
N ASP A 237 -6.56 10.94 5.42
CA ASP A 237 -6.71 12.30 5.96
C ASP A 237 -7.77 12.32 7.07
N PRO A 238 -7.42 12.59 8.33
CA PRO A 238 -8.39 12.63 9.42
C PRO A 238 -9.37 13.81 9.30
N LYS A 239 -8.97 14.88 8.59
CA LYS A 239 -9.71 16.14 8.50
C LYS A 239 -9.63 16.70 7.06
N PRO A 240 -10.18 15.96 6.07
CA PRO A 240 -10.11 16.34 4.66
C PRO A 240 -10.78 17.69 4.45
N TYR A 241 -10.12 18.58 3.70
CA TYR A 241 -10.63 19.93 3.48
C TYR A 241 -11.79 19.96 2.48
N LEU A 242 -12.79 20.80 2.70
CA LEU A 242 -13.93 20.96 1.78
C LEU A 242 -13.54 21.75 0.52
N GLU A 243 -12.69 22.75 0.70
CA GLU A 243 -12.22 23.66 -0.35
C GLU A 243 -10.84 24.23 -0.02
N VAL A 244 -10.15 24.75 -1.03
CA VAL A 244 -8.93 25.56 -0.90
C VAL A 244 -9.29 27.00 -1.23
N VAL A 245 -9.05 27.91 -0.29
CA VAL A 245 -9.28 29.34 -0.48
C VAL A 245 -7.97 30.09 -0.62
N LYS A 246 -8.01 31.26 -1.27
CA LYS A 246 -6.89 32.18 -1.31
C LYS A 246 -7.04 33.27 -0.26
N ASP A 247 -6.13 33.26 0.71
CA ASP A 247 -5.98 34.30 1.73
C ASP A 247 -4.81 35.22 1.33
N GLY A 248 -5.10 36.23 0.50
CA GLY A 248 -4.09 37.09 -0.10
C GLY A 248 -3.24 36.35 -1.14
N ASN A 249 -1.95 36.18 -0.87
CA ASN A 249 -1.01 35.47 -1.74
C ASN A 249 -0.75 34.02 -1.28
N LEU A 250 -1.51 33.49 -0.32
CA LEU A 250 -1.35 32.12 0.17
C LEU A 250 -2.63 31.33 -0.10
N SER A 251 -2.49 30.07 -0.50
CA SER A 251 -3.59 29.11 -0.47
C SER A 251 -3.72 28.52 0.92
N SER A 252 -4.95 28.22 1.34
CA SER A 252 -5.22 27.61 2.64
C SER A 252 -6.47 26.72 2.57
N PRO A 253 -6.42 25.50 3.09
CA PRO A 253 -7.57 24.60 3.16
C PRO A 253 -8.60 25.10 4.17
N ARG A 254 -9.89 24.99 3.84
CA ARG A 254 -11.02 25.39 4.69
C ARG A 254 -12.10 24.32 4.75
N GLY A 255 -12.88 24.37 5.82
CA GLY A 255 -13.96 23.41 6.08
C GLY A 255 -13.46 21.99 6.34
N VAL A 256 -14.42 21.07 6.45
CA VAL A 256 -14.24 19.62 6.52
C VAL A 256 -15.17 19.00 5.48
N ASP A 257 -14.65 18.05 4.70
CA ASP A 257 -15.40 17.32 3.69
C ASP A 257 -16.16 16.15 4.32
N GLU A 258 -17.34 16.45 4.86
CA GLU A 258 -18.19 15.46 5.54
C GLU A 258 -18.72 14.38 4.59
N ILE A 259 -18.81 14.66 3.29
CA ILE A 259 -19.23 13.68 2.28
C ILE A 259 -18.15 12.61 2.14
N LEU A 260 -16.89 13.03 2.00
CA LEU A 260 -15.75 12.10 1.94
C LEU A 260 -15.66 11.26 3.22
N LEU A 261 -15.80 11.89 4.40
CA LEU A 261 -15.76 11.17 5.67
C LEU A 261 -16.87 10.11 5.78
N ALA A 262 -18.08 10.44 5.34
CA ALA A 262 -19.20 9.48 5.30
C ALA A 262 -18.95 8.33 4.31
N GLN A 263 -18.45 8.63 3.11
CA GLN A 263 -18.10 7.61 2.11
C GLN A 263 -17.00 6.67 2.64
N ARG A 264 -15.95 7.22 3.26
CA ARG A 264 -14.87 6.42 3.86
C ARG A 264 -15.41 5.49 4.95
N ALA A 265 -16.26 5.99 5.85
CA ALA A 265 -16.79 5.20 6.95
C ALA A 265 -17.69 4.04 6.49
N GLU A 266 -18.45 4.21 5.40
CA GLU A 266 -19.24 3.12 4.80
C GLU A 266 -18.38 2.13 3.99
N PHE A 267 -17.31 2.62 3.34
CA PHE A 267 -16.43 1.80 2.52
C PHE A 267 -15.44 0.96 3.34
N LEU A 268 -14.75 1.58 4.29
CA LEU A 268 -13.58 1.01 4.97
C LEU A 268 -13.95 0.29 6.25
N ARG A 269 -13.74 -1.03 6.29
CA ARG A 269 -14.14 -1.89 7.40
C ARG A 269 -12.94 -2.34 8.22
N PRO A 270 -12.90 -2.15 9.55
CA PRO A 270 -11.66 -2.37 10.31
C PRO A 270 -11.16 -3.82 10.35
N ASP A 271 -11.98 -4.82 9.98
CA ASP A 271 -11.63 -6.24 9.88
C ASP A 271 -11.33 -6.71 8.44
N SER A 272 -11.26 -5.80 7.47
CA SER A 272 -10.91 -6.14 6.08
C SER A 272 -9.41 -6.02 5.81
N LEU A 273 -8.93 -6.79 4.84
CA LEU A 273 -7.70 -6.46 4.12
C LEU A 273 -7.97 -5.27 3.19
N VAL A 274 -7.03 -4.34 3.11
CA VAL A 274 -7.09 -3.22 2.16
C VAL A 274 -6.08 -3.43 1.05
N ALA A 275 -6.56 -3.39 -0.19
CA ALA A 275 -5.73 -3.35 -1.37
C ALA A 275 -5.98 -2.05 -2.13
N ILE A 276 -4.92 -1.28 -2.38
CA ILE A 276 -4.98 -0.06 -3.17
C ILE A 276 -4.28 -0.35 -4.50
N LEU A 277 -4.98 -0.21 -5.61
CA LEU A 277 -4.43 -0.35 -6.95
C LEU A 277 -4.44 1.00 -7.66
N MET A 278 -3.25 1.57 -7.82
CA MET A 278 -3.05 2.83 -8.52
C MET A 278 -2.68 2.57 -9.98
N LEU A 279 -3.30 3.30 -10.90
CA LEU A 279 -3.01 3.26 -12.34
C LEU A 279 -2.68 4.66 -12.82
N SER A 280 -1.48 4.86 -13.38
CA SER A 280 -1.07 6.14 -13.99
C SER A 280 0.01 5.94 -15.05
N ASP A 281 0.01 6.82 -16.05
CA ASP A 281 1.07 6.90 -17.06
C ASP A 281 1.98 8.12 -16.91
N GLU A 282 1.84 8.94 -15.86
CA GLU A 282 2.76 10.03 -15.55
C GLU A 282 3.34 9.96 -14.12
N ASN A 283 4.14 10.96 -13.76
CA ASN A 283 4.77 11.06 -12.45
C ASN A 283 3.87 11.84 -11.48
N ASP A 284 3.92 11.50 -10.20
CA ASP A 284 3.02 12.07 -9.19
C ASP A 284 3.21 13.60 -9.01
N CYS A 285 2.10 14.32 -9.09
CA CYS A 285 2.00 15.76 -8.86
C CYS A 285 1.14 16.09 -7.63
N SER A 286 1.39 15.41 -6.52
CA SER A 286 0.73 15.67 -5.25
C SER A 286 1.17 16.99 -4.60
N ILE A 287 0.71 18.11 -5.17
CA ILE A 287 0.98 19.48 -4.74
C ILE A 287 0.31 19.75 -3.40
N SER A 288 1.02 20.42 -2.48
CA SER A 288 0.44 20.89 -1.22
C SER A 288 -0.67 21.91 -1.46
N GLU A 289 -1.76 21.79 -0.73
CA GLU A 289 -2.88 22.73 -0.81
C GLU A 289 -2.62 24.07 -0.11
N GLN A 290 -1.44 24.26 0.51
CA GLN A 290 -1.15 25.38 1.41
C GLN A 290 -0.03 26.31 0.89
N GLY A 291 -0.07 27.56 1.36
CA GLY A 291 1.01 28.52 1.16
C GLY A 291 1.19 28.94 -0.31
N LEU A 292 2.41 28.83 -0.82
CA LEU A 292 2.78 29.28 -2.16
C LEU A 292 2.61 28.20 -3.23
N ALA A 293 2.17 26.99 -2.87
CA ALA A 293 2.05 25.87 -3.79
C ALA A 293 1.08 26.13 -4.96
N HIS A 294 0.01 26.90 -4.75
CA HIS A 294 -0.89 27.34 -5.82
C HIS A 294 -0.20 28.15 -6.96
N LEU A 295 1.05 28.57 -6.78
CA LEU A 295 1.83 29.22 -7.84
C LEU A 295 2.18 28.24 -8.96
N SER A 296 2.35 26.95 -8.66
CA SER A 296 2.63 25.92 -9.66
C SER A 296 1.41 25.63 -10.56
N THR A 297 0.21 26.02 -10.16
CA THR A 297 -1.02 25.69 -10.87
C THR A 297 -1.70 26.89 -11.56
N ARG A 298 -1.02 28.03 -11.70
CA ARG A 298 -1.56 29.24 -12.36
C ARG A 298 -1.07 29.38 -13.80
N PHE A 299 -1.83 29.99 -14.70
CA PHE A 299 -1.36 30.25 -16.08
C PHE A 299 -0.15 31.21 -16.20
N LYS A 300 0.16 31.99 -15.14
CA LYS A 300 1.35 32.87 -15.14
C LYS A 300 2.63 32.04 -14.99
N PRO A 301 3.72 32.40 -15.69
CA PRO A 301 5.03 31.81 -15.46
C PRO A 301 5.47 31.85 -14.00
N LEU A 302 6.25 30.84 -13.60
CA LEU A 302 7.01 30.87 -12.36
C LEU A 302 8.27 31.75 -12.53
N PRO A 303 8.72 32.46 -11.48
CA PRO A 303 9.95 33.26 -11.56
C PRO A 303 11.14 32.40 -12.00
N ARG A 304 12.10 32.99 -12.73
CA ARG A 304 13.39 32.34 -12.98
C ARG A 304 14.09 32.03 -11.66
N LEU A 305 14.99 31.07 -11.72
CA LEU A 305 15.87 30.77 -10.61
C LEU A 305 17.25 31.39 -10.75
N ARG A 306 17.87 31.52 -9.59
CA ARG A 306 19.31 31.71 -9.49
C ARG A 306 20.06 30.44 -9.94
N SER A 307 21.20 30.65 -10.57
CA SER A 307 22.11 29.64 -11.10
C SER A 307 22.66 28.66 -10.05
N GLU A 308 22.67 29.03 -8.76
CA GLU A 308 23.07 28.11 -7.69
C GLU A 308 22.18 26.86 -7.63
N CYS A 309 20.88 26.98 -7.93
CA CYS A 309 19.95 25.84 -7.94
C CYS A 309 20.36 24.74 -8.93
N ALA A 310 20.90 25.11 -10.09
CA ALA A 310 21.31 24.14 -11.11
C ALA A 310 22.59 23.37 -10.71
N GLN A 311 23.36 23.89 -9.75
CA GLN A 311 24.58 23.26 -9.26
C GLN A 311 24.33 22.45 -7.99
N ASN A 312 23.56 23.03 -7.06
CA ASN A 312 23.21 22.42 -5.80
C ASN A 312 21.81 22.92 -5.37
N PRO A 313 20.74 22.14 -5.59
CA PRO A 313 19.39 22.51 -5.16
C PRO A 313 19.24 22.70 -3.64
N GLU A 314 20.15 22.15 -2.85
CA GLU A 314 20.20 22.32 -1.39
C GLU A 314 21.04 23.54 -0.94
N ASP A 315 21.54 24.34 -1.88
CA ASP A 315 22.28 25.57 -1.55
C ASP A 315 21.33 26.60 -0.92
N ALA A 316 21.79 27.30 0.12
CA ALA A 316 21.02 28.36 0.77
C ALA A 316 20.71 29.54 -0.17
N CYS A 317 21.44 29.68 -1.27
CA CYS A 317 21.20 30.64 -2.34
C CYS A 317 20.38 30.07 -3.50
N CYS A 318 19.96 28.79 -3.47
CA CYS A 318 18.98 28.27 -4.39
C CYS A 318 17.58 28.83 -4.05
N ALA A 319 17.22 29.94 -4.69
CA ALA A 319 15.95 30.63 -4.51
C ALA A 319 15.46 31.26 -5.82
N PRO A 320 14.15 31.49 -5.98
CA PRO A 320 13.62 32.24 -7.11
C PRO A 320 14.13 33.68 -7.15
N CYS A 321 14.35 34.17 -8.36
CA CYS A 321 14.74 35.53 -8.63
C CYS A 321 13.69 36.52 -8.12
N GLY A 322 14.13 37.51 -7.35
CA GLY A 322 13.28 38.50 -6.68
C GLY A 322 13.10 38.25 -5.18
N GLU A 323 13.54 37.10 -4.66
CA GLU A 323 13.66 36.88 -3.23
C GLU A 323 14.99 37.46 -2.70
N GLU A 324 14.91 38.48 -1.84
CA GLU A 324 16.09 39.15 -1.31
C GLU A 324 16.76 38.30 -0.22
N SER A 325 17.91 37.70 -0.53
CA SER A 325 18.82 37.14 0.47
C SER A 325 20.06 38.02 0.59
N SER A 326 20.24 38.64 1.76
CA SER A 326 21.37 39.54 2.04
C SER A 326 22.75 38.86 1.99
N SER A 327 22.79 37.51 2.00
CA SER A 327 24.02 36.71 2.00
C SER A 327 24.39 36.12 0.64
N CYS A 328 23.52 36.24 -0.37
CA CYS A 328 23.74 35.62 -1.67
C CYS A 328 24.26 36.63 -2.70
N PRO A 329 25.19 36.25 -3.59
CA PRO A 329 25.72 37.16 -4.61
C PRO A 329 24.61 37.62 -5.57
N ALA A 330 24.84 38.68 -6.34
CA ALA A 330 23.92 39.04 -7.41
C ALA A 330 23.98 37.99 -8.53
N ASP A 331 22.84 37.49 -8.98
CA ASP A 331 22.79 36.51 -10.06
C ASP A 331 22.35 37.13 -11.39
N PRO A 332 23.18 37.11 -12.45
CA PRO A 332 22.81 37.62 -13.76
C PRO A 332 21.69 36.82 -14.45
N THR A 333 21.41 35.56 -14.09
CA THR A 333 20.27 34.80 -14.65
C THR A 333 18.93 35.45 -14.31
N CYS A 334 18.87 36.19 -13.20
CA CYS A 334 17.68 36.91 -12.75
C CYS A 334 17.31 38.12 -13.60
N ALA A 335 18.21 38.60 -14.47
CA ALA A 335 17.93 39.69 -15.40
C ALA A 335 17.28 39.23 -16.72
N ALA A 336 17.23 37.92 -16.98
CA ALA A 336 16.72 37.35 -18.22
C ALA A 336 15.18 37.22 -18.21
N PRO A 337 14.51 37.28 -19.37
CA PRO A 337 13.05 37.16 -19.46
C PRO A 337 12.56 35.78 -19.02
N VAL A 338 11.45 35.74 -18.29
CA VAL A 338 10.81 34.49 -17.89
C VAL A 338 10.15 33.84 -19.11
N GLU A 339 10.41 32.56 -19.33
CA GLU A 339 9.85 31.79 -20.44
C GLU A 339 8.50 31.19 -20.04
N ASN A 340 7.58 31.08 -21.00
CA ASN A 340 6.32 30.37 -20.80
C ASN A 340 6.60 28.87 -20.93
N GLU A 341 6.21 28.10 -19.93
CA GLU A 341 6.32 26.64 -19.91
C GLU A 341 4.93 26.00 -19.95
N SER A 342 4.86 24.76 -20.45
CA SER A 342 3.67 23.92 -20.37
C SER A 342 3.30 23.65 -18.92
N LEU A 343 2.01 23.65 -18.59
CA LEU A 343 1.52 23.38 -17.24
C LEU A 343 1.85 21.95 -16.78
N GLY A 344 1.79 20.96 -17.69
CA GLY A 344 2.07 19.56 -17.36
C GLY A 344 3.52 19.33 -16.92
N LEU A 345 4.45 20.19 -17.34
CA LEU A 345 5.84 20.08 -16.89
C LEU A 345 6.05 20.62 -15.47
N ARG A 346 5.09 21.27 -14.84
CA ARG A 346 5.36 21.97 -13.56
C ARG A 346 5.58 21.07 -12.37
N CYS A 347 5.29 19.79 -12.52
CA CYS A 347 5.51 18.78 -11.48
C CYS A 347 6.90 18.13 -11.59
N PHE A 348 7.57 18.31 -12.73
CA PHE A 348 8.90 17.76 -13.00
C PHE A 348 10.01 18.65 -12.44
N ASP A 349 10.92 18.06 -11.67
CA ASP A 349 12.19 18.65 -11.19
C ASP A 349 12.05 20.04 -10.53
N GLN A 350 11.02 20.20 -9.70
CA GLN A 350 10.60 21.50 -9.16
C GLN A 350 11.70 22.21 -8.38
N LYS A 351 12.50 21.49 -7.60
CA LYS A 351 13.57 22.11 -6.80
C LYS A 351 14.65 22.74 -7.70
N ASN A 352 15.10 22.04 -8.74
CA ASN A 352 16.09 22.58 -9.68
C ASN A 352 15.51 23.64 -10.65
N ARG A 353 14.20 23.63 -10.87
CA ARG A 353 13.52 24.54 -11.83
C ARG A 353 12.84 25.76 -11.21
N TYR A 354 12.39 25.65 -9.95
CA TYR A 354 11.69 26.70 -9.22
C TYR A 354 12.24 26.99 -7.81
N GLY A 355 13.21 26.21 -7.29
CA GLY A 355 13.86 26.45 -5.98
C GLY A 355 12.99 26.05 -4.79
N TYR A 356 11.75 25.68 -5.06
CA TYR A 356 10.77 25.16 -4.14
C TYR A 356 10.36 23.77 -4.58
N ASP A 357 10.14 22.89 -3.61
CA ASP A 357 9.33 21.70 -3.81
C ASP A 357 7.93 22.05 -3.33
N PHE A 358 6.98 22.08 -4.26
CA PHE A 358 5.57 22.31 -3.97
C PHE A 358 4.83 21.02 -3.67
N LEU A 359 5.46 19.86 -3.85
CA LEU A 359 4.86 18.55 -3.64
C LEU A 359 4.98 18.13 -2.17
N TYR A 360 4.05 17.31 -1.70
CA TYR A 360 4.25 16.59 -0.46
C TYR A 360 5.43 15.62 -0.58
N PRO A 361 6.21 15.42 0.50
CA PRO A 361 7.31 14.46 0.45
C PRO A 361 6.77 13.02 0.45
N THR A 362 7.47 12.11 -0.25
CA THR A 362 7.01 10.73 -0.44
C THR A 362 6.90 9.94 0.87
N ASP A 363 7.67 10.30 1.91
CA ASP A 363 7.61 9.67 3.22
C ASP A 363 6.26 9.83 3.92
N ARG A 364 5.49 10.87 3.56
CA ARG A 364 4.10 11.06 4.01
C ARG A 364 3.25 9.83 3.68
N TYR A 365 3.37 9.35 2.45
CA TYR A 365 2.58 8.24 1.92
C TYR A 365 3.04 6.89 2.48
N VAL A 366 4.34 6.72 2.72
CA VAL A 366 4.86 5.53 3.40
C VAL A 366 4.33 5.47 4.84
N LYS A 367 4.41 6.59 5.59
CA LYS A 367 3.86 6.68 6.96
C LYS A 367 2.36 6.45 7.00
N ALA A 368 1.62 6.94 6.01
CA ALA A 368 0.19 6.77 5.89
C ALA A 368 -0.24 5.28 5.89
N LEU A 369 0.56 4.40 5.29
CA LEU A 369 0.26 2.97 5.17
C LEU A 369 0.96 2.09 6.22
N THR A 370 1.79 2.67 7.09
CA THR A 370 2.64 1.92 8.05
C THR A 370 2.57 2.43 9.49
N SER A 371 1.98 3.61 9.73
CA SER A 371 1.86 4.22 11.07
C SER A 371 0.41 4.23 11.54
N GLU A 372 0.20 3.86 12.81
CA GLU A 372 -1.11 3.92 13.48
C GLU A 372 -1.52 5.33 13.89
N LEU A 373 -0.56 6.26 13.92
CA LEU A 373 -0.82 7.68 14.16
C LEU A 373 -0.38 8.49 12.94
N ILE A 374 -1.18 9.49 12.60
CA ILE A 374 -0.88 10.44 11.53
C ILE A 374 -1.11 11.86 12.02
N ALA A 375 -0.42 12.83 11.42
CA ALA A 375 -0.68 14.24 11.71
C ALA A 375 -1.97 14.68 11.02
N ASP A 376 -2.89 15.27 11.78
CA ASP A 376 -4.01 16.02 11.22
C ASP A 376 -3.54 17.33 10.59
N ARG A 377 -4.46 18.05 9.94
CA ARG A 377 -4.19 19.34 9.30
C ARG A 377 -3.65 20.42 10.24
N ASP A 378 -3.94 20.32 11.54
CA ASP A 378 -3.51 21.26 12.57
C ASP A 378 -2.15 20.83 13.19
N GLY A 379 -1.58 19.70 12.73
CA GLY A 379 -0.29 19.15 13.16
C GLY A 379 -0.37 18.24 14.40
N ASN A 380 -1.58 17.92 14.89
CA ASN A 380 -1.75 17.03 16.03
C ASN A 380 -1.62 15.57 15.57
N LEU A 381 -0.94 14.74 16.36
CA LEU A 381 -0.94 13.30 16.13
C LEU A 381 -2.28 12.71 16.58
N VAL A 382 -2.98 12.07 15.65
CA VAL A 382 -4.28 11.43 15.86
C VAL A 382 -4.26 10.01 15.30
N PRO A 383 -5.18 9.12 15.72
CA PRO A 383 -5.32 7.79 15.14
C PRO A 383 -5.49 7.87 13.61
N ASN A 384 -4.70 7.06 12.91
CA ASN A 384 -4.80 6.91 11.46
C ASN A 384 -6.12 6.20 11.12
N PRO A 385 -7.00 6.79 10.30
CA PRO A 385 -8.26 6.18 9.90
C PRO A 385 -8.12 4.78 9.28
N LEU A 386 -6.99 4.48 8.65
CA LEU A 386 -6.71 3.14 8.09
C LEU A 386 -6.49 2.06 9.17
N PHE A 387 -6.12 2.44 10.38
CA PHE A 387 -5.85 1.54 11.50
C PHE A 387 -6.77 1.82 12.69
N SER A 388 -7.97 2.34 12.43
CA SER A 388 -8.95 2.69 13.45
C SER A 388 -10.33 2.12 13.11
N ASP A 389 -11.15 1.94 14.14
CA ASP A 389 -12.59 1.73 13.97
C ASP A 389 -13.26 3.07 13.62
N LEU A 390 -13.77 3.17 12.39
CA LEU A 390 -14.43 4.38 11.86
C LEU A 390 -15.92 4.44 12.18
N ASN A 391 -16.53 3.35 12.63
CA ASN A 391 -17.94 3.29 12.95
C ASN A 391 -18.16 2.76 14.37
N PRO A 392 -17.89 3.59 15.40
CA PRO A 392 -17.98 3.13 16.77
C PRO A 392 -19.40 2.78 17.25
N ALA A 393 -20.41 3.03 16.41
CA ALA A 393 -21.81 2.70 16.68
C ALA A 393 -22.16 1.25 16.34
N ASP A 394 -21.33 0.54 15.59
CA ASP A 394 -21.51 -0.90 15.36
C ASP A 394 -20.79 -1.74 16.42
N ASN A 395 -20.95 -3.06 16.31
CA ASN A 395 -20.31 -4.00 17.23
C ASN A 395 -18.86 -4.32 16.81
N ASN A 396 -18.37 -3.77 15.69
CA ASN A 396 -17.05 -4.03 15.11
C ASN A 396 -15.94 -3.23 15.78
N SER A 397 -15.39 -3.79 16.86
CA SER A 397 -14.25 -3.20 17.57
C SER A 397 -12.88 -3.70 17.10
N THR A 398 -12.80 -4.33 15.92
CA THR A 398 -11.52 -4.78 15.37
C THR A 398 -10.62 -3.61 15.00
N ILE A 399 -9.32 -3.89 14.88
CA ILE A 399 -8.34 -2.95 14.37
C ILE A 399 -7.49 -3.67 13.34
N ARG A 400 -7.45 -3.10 12.13
CA ARG A 400 -6.68 -3.63 11.00
C ARG A 400 -5.20 -3.68 11.35
N ASP A 401 -4.56 -4.78 10.97
CA ASP A 401 -3.11 -4.90 11.06
C ASP A 401 -2.43 -4.30 9.83
N LYS A 402 -1.26 -3.72 10.03
CA LYS A 402 -0.45 -3.13 8.94
C LYS A 402 -0.12 -4.16 7.87
N SER A 403 0.07 -5.43 8.23
CA SER A 403 0.33 -6.52 7.29
C SER A 403 -0.86 -6.83 6.36
N GLN A 404 -2.03 -6.25 6.62
CA GLN A 404 -3.24 -6.40 5.81
C GLN A 404 -3.47 -5.19 4.87
N VAL A 405 -2.45 -4.35 4.67
CA VAL A 405 -2.51 -3.21 3.74
C VAL A 405 -1.50 -3.42 2.62
N PHE A 406 -1.99 -3.41 1.38
CA PHE A 406 -1.19 -3.59 0.17
C PHE A 406 -1.38 -2.41 -0.78
N PHE A 407 -0.28 -1.95 -1.38
CA PHE A 407 -0.28 -0.87 -2.37
C PHE A 407 0.38 -1.36 -3.65
N ALA A 408 -0.41 -1.44 -4.72
CA ALA A 408 0.05 -1.78 -6.04
C ALA A 408 0.04 -0.55 -6.95
N GLY A 409 1.15 -0.30 -7.64
CA GLY A 409 1.23 0.74 -8.66
C GLY A 409 1.47 0.14 -10.04
N ILE A 410 0.51 0.33 -10.95
CA ILE A 410 0.66 0.16 -12.39
C ILE A 410 1.09 1.53 -12.93
N VAL A 411 2.41 1.74 -13.01
CA VAL A 411 3.02 3.04 -13.26
C VAL A 411 3.95 3.02 -14.46
N GLY A 412 4.40 4.19 -14.91
CA GLY A 412 5.36 4.32 -15.99
C GLY A 412 6.75 3.78 -15.63
N VAL A 413 7.02 2.55 -16.04
CA VAL A 413 8.30 1.85 -15.94
C VAL A 413 8.38 0.79 -17.05
N PRO A 414 9.49 0.61 -17.77
CA PRO A 414 9.63 -0.51 -18.70
C PRO A 414 9.37 -1.85 -17.98
N TRP A 415 8.44 -2.65 -18.50
CA TRP A 415 8.09 -3.92 -17.87
C TRP A 415 9.28 -4.88 -17.80
N GLN A 416 10.23 -4.77 -18.75
CA GLN A 416 11.42 -5.60 -18.84
C GLN A 416 12.32 -5.47 -17.61
N ASP A 417 12.42 -4.28 -17.02
CA ASP A 417 13.30 -4.05 -15.87
C ASP A 417 12.79 -4.71 -14.59
N ILE A 418 11.46 -4.82 -14.48
CA ILE A 418 10.77 -5.33 -13.30
C ILE A 418 10.20 -6.74 -13.49
N ALA A 419 10.29 -7.33 -14.68
CA ALA A 419 9.86 -8.71 -14.95
C ALA A 419 10.85 -9.73 -14.37
N ARG A 420 10.36 -10.90 -13.96
CA ARG A 420 11.24 -12.02 -13.54
C ARG A 420 12.08 -12.53 -14.70
N ASP A 421 11.51 -12.53 -15.90
CA ASP A 421 12.20 -12.77 -17.16
C ASP A 421 12.01 -11.56 -18.08
N PRO A 422 13.07 -10.79 -18.39
CA PRO A 422 12.97 -9.59 -19.21
C PRO A 422 12.59 -9.86 -20.68
N ALA A 423 12.60 -11.12 -21.12
CA ALA A 423 12.17 -11.52 -22.46
C ALA A 423 10.77 -12.18 -22.48
N ASP A 424 10.20 -12.53 -21.32
CA ASP A 424 8.95 -13.27 -21.21
C ASP A 424 8.12 -12.82 -20.00
N LEU A 425 7.22 -11.86 -20.22
CA LEU A 425 6.35 -11.34 -19.16
C LEU A 425 5.36 -12.39 -18.61
N THR A 426 5.18 -13.54 -19.26
CA THR A 426 4.35 -14.63 -18.71
C THR A 426 4.91 -15.22 -17.40
N LYS A 427 6.18 -14.93 -17.06
CA LYS A 427 6.78 -15.27 -15.76
C LYS A 427 6.36 -14.33 -14.62
N GLY A 428 5.66 -13.24 -14.94
CA GLY A 428 5.19 -12.23 -14.01
C GLY A 428 6.26 -11.25 -13.56
N PHE A 429 5.84 -10.29 -12.73
CA PHE A 429 6.72 -9.28 -12.14
C PHE A 429 7.48 -9.80 -10.92
N LYS A 430 8.66 -9.23 -10.68
CA LYS A 430 9.45 -9.42 -9.46
C LYS A 430 8.68 -8.90 -8.25
N ASN A 431 8.71 -9.62 -7.13
CA ASN A 431 8.23 -9.14 -5.84
C ASN A 431 9.26 -8.20 -5.17
N SER A 432 8.94 -7.63 -4.00
CA SER A 432 9.83 -6.72 -3.27
C SER A 432 11.24 -7.29 -3.04
N ASP A 433 11.34 -8.55 -2.61
CA ASP A 433 12.62 -9.19 -2.34
C ASP A 433 13.43 -9.38 -3.63
N GLU A 434 12.79 -9.87 -4.68
CA GLU A 434 13.39 -10.05 -6.01
C GLU A 434 13.88 -8.72 -6.60
N LEU A 435 13.16 -7.60 -6.38
CA LEU A 435 13.58 -6.26 -6.81
C LEU A 435 14.81 -5.74 -6.03
N ALA A 436 14.95 -6.13 -4.77
CA ALA A 436 16.08 -5.78 -3.91
C ALA A 436 17.30 -6.70 -4.08
N MET A 437 17.16 -7.83 -4.77
CA MET A 437 18.27 -8.73 -5.07
C MET A 437 19.23 -8.09 -6.08
N LYS A 438 20.53 -8.31 -5.85
CA LYS A 438 21.58 -7.87 -6.77
C LYS A 438 21.74 -8.85 -7.92
N ASP A 439 21.86 -8.32 -9.13
CA ASP A 439 22.26 -9.05 -10.32
C ASP A 439 23.76 -9.40 -10.31
N GLU A 440 24.23 -10.08 -11.36
CA GLU A 440 25.64 -10.45 -11.53
C GLU A 440 26.58 -9.23 -11.60
N ALA A 441 26.07 -8.07 -12.01
CA ALA A 441 26.79 -6.80 -12.05
C ALA A 441 26.73 -6.03 -10.71
N GLY A 442 26.09 -6.60 -9.68
CA GLY A 442 25.98 -6.01 -8.35
C GLY A 442 24.89 -4.94 -8.21
N ARG A 443 23.98 -4.83 -9.18
CA ARG A 443 22.90 -3.83 -9.26
C ARG A 443 21.58 -4.45 -8.85
N THR A 444 20.75 -3.69 -8.15
CA THR A 444 19.35 -4.05 -7.88
C THR A 444 18.43 -3.50 -8.98
N ALA A 445 17.19 -3.99 -9.05
CA ALA A 445 16.19 -3.40 -9.95
C ALA A 445 15.92 -1.93 -9.56
N TRP A 446 16.02 -1.59 -8.27
CA TRP A 446 15.88 -0.22 -7.80
C TRP A 446 17.00 0.72 -8.29
N ASP A 447 18.24 0.24 -8.36
CA ASP A 447 19.34 1.03 -8.96
C ASP A 447 19.04 1.32 -10.44
N ILE A 448 18.38 0.38 -11.12
CA ILE A 448 18.03 0.46 -12.54
C ILE A 448 16.89 1.44 -12.79
N VAL A 449 15.75 1.28 -12.12
CA VAL A 449 14.52 2.03 -12.45
C VAL A 449 14.33 3.32 -11.67
N LEU A 450 14.96 3.45 -10.50
CA LEU A 450 14.73 4.57 -9.58
C LEU A 450 16.02 5.31 -9.20
N GLY A 451 17.13 4.59 -9.05
CA GLY A 451 18.34 5.11 -8.42
C GLY A 451 18.12 5.36 -6.93
N ASP A 452 18.54 6.54 -6.46
CA ASP A 452 18.36 6.99 -5.08
C ASP A 452 17.93 8.47 -5.06
N PRO A 453 16.62 8.75 -4.95
CA PRO A 453 16.09 10.10 -4.88
C PRO A 453 16.65 10.92 -3.70
N LYS A 454 16.94 10.29 -2.56
CA LYS A 454 17.44 10.97 -1.34
C LYS A 454 18.85 11.53 -1.53
N THR A 455 19.65 10.92 -2.42
CA THR A 455 21.00 11.38 -2.78
C THR A 455 21.05 11.99 -4.18
N HIS A 456 19.91 12.19 -4.83
CA HIS A 456 19.78 12.62 -6.22
C HIS A 456 20.56 11.74 -7.22
N THR A 457 20.75 10.47 -6.89
CA THR A 457 21.36 9.49 -7.80
C THR A 457 20.31 9.09 -8.83
N LYS A 458 20.59 9.37 -10.11
CA LYS A 458 19.67 9.04 -11.21
C LYS A 458 19.57 7.52 -11.42
N PRO A 459 18.43 7.03 -11.96
CA PRO A 459 18.30 5.65 -12.44
C PRO A 459 19.41 5.28 -13.42
N LEU A 460 19.84 4.01 -13.41
CA LEU A 460 20.79 3.49 -14.40
C LEU A 460 20.15 3.26 -15.76
N ASP A 461 18.84 2.98 -15.83
CA ASP A 461 18.14 2.95 -17.10
C ASP A 461 17.93 4.38 -17.62
N PRO A 462 18.53 4.76 -18.77
CA PRO A 462 18.26 6.06 -19.37
C PRO A 462 16.77 6.29 -19.67
N PHE A 463 15.97 5.24 -19.92
CA PHE A 463 14.53 5.40 -20.16
C PHE A 463 13.75 5.88 -18.93
N MET A 464 14.30 5.67 -17.73
CA MET A 464 13.71 6.15 -16.47
C MET A 464 14.20 7.53 -16.04
N ILE A 465 15.14 8.13 -16.78
CA ILE A 465 15.56 9.52 -16.54
C ILE A 465 14.55 10.45 -17.21
N GLU A 466 13.82 11.22 -16.40
CA GLU A 466 12.93 12.28 -16.88
C GLU A 466 13.72 13.33 -17.67
N SER A 467 13.23 13.66 -18.85
CA SER A 467 13.86 14.63 -19.75
C SER A 467 12.80 15.23 -20.66
N VAL A 468 12.89 16.54 -20.91
CA VAL A 468 12.03 17.25 -21.86
C VAL A 468 12.55 17.10 -23.30
N GLY A 469 13.87 17.08 -23.47
CA GLY A 469 14.53 16.85 -24.77
C GLY A 469 14.95 15.39 -24.98
N PRO A 470 15.28 14.99 -26.22
CA PRO A 470 15.84 13.67 -26.52
C PRO A 470 17.05 13.36 -25.65
N ARG A 471 17.05 12.18 -25.03
CA ARG A 471 18.12 11.73 -24.16
C ARG A 471 19.39 11.39 -24.96
N PRO A 472 20.58 11.54 -24.33
CA PRO A 472 21.84 11.17 -24.97
C PRO A 472 21.91 9.66 -25.24
N ALA A 473 22.85 9.26 -26.10
CA ALA A 473 23.10 7.85 -26.37
C ALA A 473 23.40 7.08 -25.08
N GLY A 474 22.72 5.94 -24.92
CA GLY A 474 22.79 5.04 -23.78
C GLY A 474 22.10 3.73 -24.11
N HIS A 475 22.14 2.76 -23.21
CA HIS A 475 21.45 1.48 -23.38
C HIS A 475 20.72 1.11 -22.10
N ASN A 476 19.56 0.48 -22.21
CA ASN A 476 18.90 -0.12 -21.07
C ASN A 476 19.82 -1.23 -20.49
N PRO A 477 20.07 -1.22 -19.17
CA PRO A 477 21.03 -2.12 -18.53
C PRO A 477 20.59 -3.60 -18.44
N VAL A 478 19.31 -3.89 -18.72
CA VAL A 478 18.70 -5.22 -18.64
C VAL A 478 18.59 -5.86 -20.02
N THR A 479 18.02 -5.15 -21.00
CA THR A 479 17.77 -5.66 -22.36
C THR A 479 18.90 -5.34 -23.33
N GLY A 480 19.69 -4.30 -23.05
CA GLY A 480 20.68 -3.76 -23.98
C GLY A 480 20.09 -2.90 -25.10
N ASP A 481 18.79 -2.57 -25.05
CA ASP A 481 18.15 -1.71 -26.05
C ASP A 481 18.74 -0.29 -26.03
N PRO A 482 19.16 0.28 -27.17
CA PRO A 482 19.72 1.61 -27.23
C PRO A 482 18.65 2.70 -27.11
N VAL A 483 19.03 3.85 -26.53
CA VAL A 483 18.30 5.11 -26.71
C VAL A 483 18.48 5.57 -28.15
N LEU A 484 17.38 5.64 -28.90
CA LEU A 484 17.39 5.95 -30.33
C LEU A 484 16.93 7.39 -30.58
N PRO A 485 17.61 8.15 -31.46
CA PRO A 485 17.22 9.52 -31.76
C PRO A 485 15.90 9.58 -32.56
N PRO A 486 15.22 10.74 -32.59
CA PRO A 486 13.95 10.87 -33.29
C PRO A 486 13.99 10.45 -34.76
N GLY A 487 13.02 9.64 -35.17
CA GLY A 487 12.85 9.18 -36.55
C GLY A 487 13.59 7.90 -36.91
N SER A 488 14.34 7.33 -35.96
CA SER A 488 15.01 6.03 -36.12
C SER A 488 14.02 4.88 -36.27
N GLU A 489 14.54 3.68 -36.53
CA GLU A 489 13.81 2.43 -36.32
C GLU A 489 13.50 2.26 -34.82
N THR A 490 12.40 1.59 -34.49
CA THR A 490 11.91 1.50 -33.10
C THR A 490 12.63 0.40 -32.30
N ASN A 491 13.03 0.69 -31.06
CA ASN A 491 13.39 -0.30 -30.04
C ASN A 491 12.13 -0.88 -29.36
N ALA A 492 12.32 -1.88 -28.50
CA ALA A 492 11.23 -2.59 -27.81
C ALA A 492 10.70 -1.90 -26.53
N ILE A 493 11.30 -0.79 -26.10
CA ILE A 493 10.97 -0.10 -24.85
C ILE A 493 10.12 1.14 -25.12
N ASN A 494 10.72 2.18 -25.70
CA ASN A 494 10.06 3.45 -25.99
C ASN A 494 9.93 3.74 -27.50
N GLY A 495 10.37 2.82 -28.35
CA GLY A 495 10.49 3.02 -29.79
C GLY A 495 11.69 3.90 -30.13
N HIS A 496 11.56 5.20 -29.99
CA HIS A 496 12.66 6.16 -30.13
C HIS A 496 12.29 7.45 -29.39
N GLU A 497 13.28 8.29 -29.09
CA GLU A 497 13.02 9.62 -28.52
C GLU A 497 12.14 10.44 -29.47
N ARG A 498 11.22 11.23 -28.92
CA ARG A 498 10.32 12.06 -29.72
C ARG A 498 10.96 13.40 -30.04
N ALA A 499 10.72 13.89 -31.26
CA ALA A 499 11.07 15.25 -31.63
C ALA A 499 10.00 16.22 -31.10
N ASP A 500 10.10 16.57 -29.82
CA ASP A 500 9.16 17.47 -29.17
C ASP A 500 9.67 18.93 -29.14
N ASN A 501 8.75 19.89 -29.04
CA ASN A 501 9.05 21.31 -28.82
C ASN A 501 9.38 21.63 -27.35
N GLY A 502 9.43 20.61 -26.49
CA GLY A 502 9.74 20.71 -25.07
C GLY A 502 8.53 21.02 -24.20
N GLU A 503 7.36 20.53 -24.59
CA GLU A 503 6.09 20.72 -23.86
C GLU A 503 5.73 19.54 -22.96
N GLU A 504 6.30 18.34 -23.18
CA GLU A 504 6.14 17.18 -22.31
C GLU A 504 7.45 16.37 -22.18
N LEU A 505 7.44 15.34 -21.32
CA LEU A 505 8.61 14.50 -21.09
C LEU A 505 8.82 13.48 -22.22
N GLN A 506 10.02 12.89 -22.29
CA GLN A 506 10.31 11.72 -23.09
C GLN A 506 9.71 10.46 -22.44
N TYR A 507 9.27 9.52 -23.27
CA TYR A 507 8.59 8.31 -22.77
C TYR A 507 9.56 7.37 -22.07
N ALA A 508 9.15 6.83 -20.92
CA ALA A 508 9.81 5.69 -20.30
C ALA A 508 9.58 4.42 -21.12
N CYS A 509 8.34 4.21 -21.56
CA CYS A 509 7.96 3.07 -22.36
C CYS A 509 6.73 3.37 -23.21
N THR A 510 6.47 2.48 -24.17
CA THR A 510 5.29 2.50 -25.03
C THR A 510 4.56 1.16 -24.97
N LEU A 511 3.28 1.16 -25.32
CA LEU A 511 2.45 -0.03 -25.36
C LEU A 511 1.53 -0.02 -26.59
N PRO A 512 1.23 -1.18 -27.19
CA PRO A 512 0.28 -1.26 -28.30
C PRO A 512 -1.13 -0.86 -27.85
N LEU A 513 -1.89 -0.24 -28.76
CA LEU A 513 -3.32 0.02 -28.57
C LEU A 513 -4.16 -1.21 -28.95
N ILE A 514 -5.25 -1.46 -28.20
CA ILE A 514 -6.26 -2.47 -28.57
C ILE A 514 -6.86 -2.14 -29.93
N GLU A 515 -7.19 -0.87 -30.14
CA GLU A 515 -7.68 -0.35 -31.41
C GLU A 515 -6.80 0.84 -31.85
N LYS A 516 -6.39 0.83 -33.12
CA LYS A 516 -5.70 1.99 -33.71
C LYS A 516 -6.62 3.21 -33.69
N LYS A 517 -6.07 4.39 -33.40
CA LYS A 517 -6.81 5.65 -33.38
C LYS A 517 -6.46 6.51 -34.58
N ASP A 518 -7.46 7.03 -35.28
CA ASP A 518 -7.25 8.11 -36.25
C ASP A 518 -7.30 9.46 -35.53
N CYS A 519 -6.14 10.09 -35.40
CA CYS A 519 -6.00 11.37 -34.72
C CYS A 519 -6.34 12.58 -35.60
N ALA A 520 -6.86 12.39 -36.82
CA ALA A 520 -7.20 13.50 -37.70
C ALA A 520 -8.25 14.44 -37.09
N GLY A 521 -7.80 15.61 -36.61
CA GLY A 521 -8.67 16.62 -35.99
C GLY A 521 -9.15 16.29 -34.57
N VAL A 522 -8.57 15.26 -33.94
CA VAL A 522 -8.90 14.86 -32.56
C VAL A 522 -7.94 15.57 -31.60
N ALA A 523 -8.48 16.44 -30.74
CA ALA A 523 -7.69 17.11 -29.70
C ALA A 523 -7.19 16.10 -28.64
N GLY A 524 -5.96 16.28 -28.14
CA GLY A 524 -5.35 15.41 -27.13
C GLY A 524 -4.80 14.07 -27.67
N CYS A 525 -4.86 13.84 -28.99
CA CYS A 525 -4.32 12.63 -29.62
C CYS A 525 -2.86 12.83 -30.02
N ASP A 526 -1.97 11.88 -29.72
CA ASP A 526 -0.51 12.06 -29.85
C ASP A 526 -0.04 12.14 -31.31
N CYS A 527 -0.84 11.60 -32.24
CA CYS A 527 -0.56 11.68 -33.68
C CYS A 527 -1.31 12.83 -34.37
N SER A 528 -2.10 13.63 -33.63
CA SER A 528 -2.76 14.85 -34.14
C SER A 528 -1.77 16.03 -34.22
N THR A 529 -0.77 16.00 -33.34
CA THR A 529 0.34 16.97 -33.25
C THR A 529 1.44 16.70 -34.27
N VAL A 530 1.27 15.71 -35.17
CA VAL A 530 2.02 15.59 -36.43
C VAL A 530 1.59 16.71 -37.40
N LYS A 531 1.62 17.95 -36.94
CA LYS A 531 1.81 19.11 -37.80
C LYS A 531 3.32 19.26 -38.00
N ALA A 532 3.78 19.03 -39.23
CA ALA A 532 5.10 19.46 -39.73
C ALA A 532 6.36 18.61 -39.42
N GLY A 533 6.30 17.28 -39.57
CA GLY A 533 7.51 16.48 -39.81
C GLY A 533 8.37 16.13 -38.59
N ALA A 534 7.82 16.21 -37.39
CA ALA A 534 8.47 15.78 -36.15
C ALA A 534 8.18 14.29 -35.86
N PRO A 535 9.18 13.41 -35.78
CA PRO A 535 8.95 11.98 -35.51
C PRO A 535 8.50 11.68 -34.07
N ASN A 536 7.39 10.96 -33.92
CA ASN A 536 6.84 10.40 -32.68
C ASN A 536 6.70 8.85 -32.77
N PRO A 537 7.26 8.05 -31.84
CA PRO A 537 7.23 6.58 -31.93
C PRO A 537 5.83 5.96 -31.85
N LEU A 538 4.81 6.74 -31.47
CA LEU A 538 3.44 6.25 -31.32
C LEU A 538 2.67 6.13 -32.64
N CYS A 539 3.19 6.76 -33.70
CA CYS A 539 2.48 6.97 -34.96
C CYS A 539 2.94 6.01 -36.05
N GLU A 540 1.99 5.47 -36.81
CA GLU A 540 2.26 4.60 -37.94
C GLU A 540 3.00 5.37 -39.05
N LYS A 541 4.00 4.72 -39.66
CA LYS A 541 4.71 5.23 -40.84
C LYS A 541 4.04 4.71 -42.12
N ASP A 542 3.91 5.57 -43.12
CA ASP A 542 3.50 5.17 -44.47
C ASP A 542 4.61 4.40 -45.20
N ALA A 543 4.31 3.90 -46.41
CA ALA A 543 5.28 3.15 -47.22
C ALA A 543 6.52 3.97 -47.65
N SER A 544 6.46 5.30 -47.52
CA SER A 544 7.56 6.23 -47.80
C SER A 544 8.34 6.61 -46.54
N GLY A 545 7.96 6.07 -45.36
CA GLY A 545 8.59 6.35 -44.07
C GLY A 545 8.08 7.61 -43.37
N ASN A 546 7.06 8.29 -43.90
CA ASN A 546 6.49 9.48 -43.26
C ASN A 546 5.45 9.07 -42.21
N GLN A 547 5.35 9.82 -41.12
CA GLN A 547 4.34 9.57 -40.11
C GLN A 547 2.94 9.96 -40.58
N THR A 548 1.98 9.13 -40.22
CA THR A 548 0.55 9.32 -40.47
C THR A 548 -0.16 9.85 -39.22
N THR A 549 -1.44 10.22 -39.34
CA THR A 549 -2.31 10.55 -38.20
C THR A 549 -2.78 9.32 -37.42
N ILE A 550 -2.38 8.12 -37.83
CA ILE A 550 -2.82 6.87 -37.19
C ILE A 550 -1.90 6.57 -36.01
N GLN A 551 -2.47 6.61 -34.81
CA GLN A 551 -1.82 6.20 -33.58
C GLN A 551 -1.99 4.70 -33.38
N THR A 552 -0.88 4.02 -33.10
CA THR A 552 -0.82 2.57 -32.93
C THR A 552 -0.38 2.16 -31.53
N HIS A 553 0.27 3.08 -30.81
CA HIS A 553 0.77 2.86 -29.47
C HIS A 553 0.33 3.99 -28.54
N ALA A 554 0.20 3.69 -27.26
CA ALA A 554 0.17 4.65 -26.17
C ALA A 554 1.56 4.71 -25.51
N LYS A 555 1.69 5.60 -24.53
CA LYS A 555 2.94 5.92 -23.83
C LYS A 555 2.77 5.93 -22.32
N ALA A 556 3.89 5.95 -21.61
CA ALA A 556 4.00 6.40 -20.23
C ALA A 556 5.33 7.14 -19.99
N TYR A 557 5.31 8.09 -19.07
CA TYR A 557 6.48 8.82 -18.56
C TYR A 557 7.05 8.15 -17.31
N PRO A 558 8.30 8.45 -16.90
CA PRO A 558 8.88 7.83 -15.71
C PRO A 558 8.08 8.13 -14.42
N GLY A 559 7.51 7.10 -13.79
CA GLY A 559 6.72 7.21 -12.55
C GLY A 559 7.57 7.17 -11.26
N LEU A 560 8.62 8.00 -11.18
CA LEU A 560 9.67 7.87 -10.17
C LEU A 560 9.18 8.07 -8.73
N ARG A 561 8.28 9.03 -8.48
CA ARG A 561 7.78 9.30 -7.12
C ARG A 561 6.91 8.17 -6.60
N GLN A 562 6.08 7.59 -7.46
CA GLN A 562 5.28 6.42 -7.11
C GLN A 562 6.17 5.20 -6.83
N LEU A 563 7.22 4.98 -7.64
CA LEU A 563 8.21 3.91 -7.43
C LEU A 563 8.97 4.08 -6.11
N ASP A 564 9.28 5.30 -5.69
CA ASP A 564 9.92 5.58 -4.39
C ASP A 564 9.04 5.14 -3.21
N VAL A 565 7.74 5.46 -3.24
CA VAL A 565 6.79 4.98 -2.23
C VAL A 565 6.70 3.45 -2.24
N LEU A 566 6.58 2.83 -3.41
CA LEU A 566 6.49 1.36 -3.54
C LEU A 566 7.74 0.66 -3.01
N LYS A 567 8.94 1.23 -3.23
CA LYS A 567 10.21 0.71 -2.71
C LYS A 567 10.24 0.73 -1.19
N GLU A 568 9.87 1.85 -0.58
CA GLU A 568 9.96 2.03 0.88
C GLU A 568 8.90 1.23 1.64
N LEU A 569 7.81 0.82 0.97
CA LEU A 569 6.79 -0.08 1.54
C LEU A 569 7.24 -1.55 1.58
N GLY A 570 8.32 -1.92 0.90
CA GLY A 570 8.86 -3.29 0.90
C GLY A 570 7.79 -4.33 0.53
N PRO A 571 7.56 -5.38 1.34
CA PRO A 571 6.58 -6.43 1.05
C PRO A 571 5.12 -5.97 0.87
N GLN A 572 4.75 -4.76 1.33
CA GLN A 572 3.42 -4.19 1.09
C GLN A 572 3.31 -3.54 -0.29
N GLY A 573 4.44 -3.14 -0.88
CA GLY A 573 4.53 -2.47 -2.17
C GLY A 573 4.63 -3.46 -3.33
N ILE A 574 3.79 -3.27 -4.35
CA ILE A 574 3.71 -4.14 -5.53
C ILE A 574 3.92 -3.29 -6.78
N VAL A 575 5.02 -3.54 -7.49
CA VAL A 575 5.40 -2.76 -8.67
C VAL A 575 4.92 -3.47 -9.93
N ALA A 576 4.23 -2.73 -10.79
CA ALA A 576 3.82 -3.18 -12.11
C ALA A 576 3.99 -2.07 -13.15
N SER A 577 4.09 -2.48 -14.41
CA SER A 577 4.21 -1.57 -15.54
C SER A 577 2.86 -1.25 -16.15
N VAL A 578 2.61 0.02 -16.41
CA VAL A 578 1.50 0.52 -17.22
C VAL A 578 1.67 0.23 -18.72
N CYS A 579 2.89 -0.08 -19.16
CA CYS A 579 3.20 -0.43 -20.54
C CYS A 579 3.01 -1.93 -20.76
N ALA A 580 1.79 -2.33 -21.09
CA ALA A 580 1.46 -3.73 -21.36
C ALA A 580 2.30 -4.30 -22.52
N ALA A 581 2.83 -5.51 -22.35
CA ALA A 581 3.63 -6.18 -23.38
C ALA A 581 2.80 -6.52 -24.63
N GLN A 582 1.52 -6.87 -24.45
CA GLN A 582 0.60 -7.15 -25.54
C GLN A 582 -0.87 -6.93 -25.12
N VAL A 583 -1.71 -6.60 -26.10
CA VAL A 583 -3.15 -6.35 -25.91
C VAL A 583 -4.02 -7.03 -26.97
N ASN A 584 -3.46 -8.00 -27.70
CA ASN A 584 -4.10 -8.61 -28.87
C ASN A 584 -4.63 -10.02 -28.58
N ASP A 585 -3.96 -10.78 -27.71
CA ASP A 585 -4.32 -12.16 -27.39
C ASP A 585 -4.81 -12.26 -25.95
N LYS A 586 -6.13 -12.17 -25.78
CA LYS A 586 -6.84 -12.29 -24.50
C LYS A 586 -6.72 -13.67 -23.85
N SER A 587 -6.10 -14.67 -24.49
CA SER A 587 -5.91 -16.00 -23.90
C SER A 587 -4.60 -16.14 -23.14
N ARG A 588 -3.64 -15.22 -23.34
CA ARG A 588 -2.32 -15.28 -22.70
C ARG A 588 -2.30 -14.63 -21.33
N ASP A 589 -1.40 -15.12 -20.49
CA ASP A 589 -1.17 -14.61 -19.12
C ASP A 589 -0.53 -13.21 -19.11
N ASP A 590 0.06 -12.78 -20.23
CA ASP A 590 0.67 -11.45 -20.41
C ASP A 590 -0.24 -10.42 -21.09
N PHE A 591 -1.54 -10.72 -21.23
CA PHE A 591 -2.51 -9.78 -21.79
C PHE A 591 -2.76 -8.59 -20.85
N GLY A 592 -2.56 -7.38 -21.37
CA GLY A 592 -2.88 -6.15 -20.66
C GLY A 592 -2.21 -6.08 -19.29
N TYR A 593 -3.02 -5.91 -18.24
CA TYR A 593 -2.55 -5.82 -16.85
C TYR A 593 -2.68 -7.12 -16.05
N ARG A 594 -2.89 -8.28 -16.69
CA ARG A 594 -2.90 -9.58 -16.00
C ARG A 594 -1.63 -9.88 -15.20
N PRO A 595 -0.41 -9.57 -15.66
CA PRO A 595 0.78 -9.75 -14.85
C PRO A 595 0.77 -8.90 -13.56
N ALA A 596 0.19 -7.70 -13.61
CA ALA A 596 0.04 -6.82 -12.44
C ALA A 596 -0.98 -7.39 -11.45
N ILE A 597 -2.12 -7.86 -11.97
CA ILE A 597 -3.17 -8.53 -11.19
C ILE A 597 -2.63 -9.79 -10.54
N GLY A 598 -1.91 -10.62 -11.28
CA GLY A 598 -1.28 -11.83 -10.76
C GLY A 598 -0.25 -11.51 -9.67
N ALA A 599 0.54 -10.45 -9.81
CA ALA A 599 1.45 -10.00 -8.76
C ALA A 599 0.70 -9.56 -7.49
N LEU A 600 -0.39 -8.80 -7.65
CA LEU A 600 -1.26 -8.39 -6.54
C LEU A 600 -1.87 -9.59 -5.84
N VAL A 601 -2.60 -10.43 -6.57
CA VAL A 601 -3.28 -11.62 -6.06
C VAL A 601 -2.28 -12.56 -5.38
N ASN A 602 -1.08 -12.76 -5.94
CA ASN A 602 -0.05 -13.59 -5.30
C ASN A 602 0.43 -13.01 -3.96
N GLN A 603 0.51 -11.70 -3.82
CA GLN A 603 0.85 -11.07 -2.55
C GLN A 603 -0.30 -11.18 -1.54
N LEU A 604 -1.54 -10.95 -1.98
CA LEU A 604 -2.74 -11.10 -1.15
C LEU A 604 -2.90 -12.54 -0.64
N LYS A 605 -2.58 -13.55 -1.46
CA LYS A 605 -2.58 -14.97 -1.05
C LYS A 605 -1.76 -15.24 0.20
N THR A 606 -0.65 -14.53 0.40
CA THR A 606 0.19 -14.69 1.59
C THR A 606 -0.57 -14.30 2.85
N ALA A 607 -1.36 -13.21 2.81
CA ALA A 607 -2.23 -12.80 3.91
C ALA A 607 -3.46 -13.71 4.05
N LEU A 608 -4.04 -14.16 2.93
CA LEU A 608 -5.24 -15.02 2.90
C LEU A 608 -4.96 -16.46 3.38
N ARG A 609 -3.68 -16.90 3.43
CA ARG A 609 -3.26 -18.23 3.89
C ARG A 609 -2.98 -18.30 5.41
N GLY A 610 -3.12 -17.21 6.14
CA GLY A 610 -2.93 -17.13 7.60
C GLY A 610 -1.50 -16.75 8.03
N GLN A 611 -1.35 -16.27 9.27
CA GLN A 611 -0.11 -15.67 9.77
C GLN A 611 0.86 -16.73 10.35
N CYS A 612 2.10 -16.70 9.87
CA CYS A 612 3.20 -17.50 10.39
C CYS A 612 3.91 -16.76 11.53
N LEU A 613 4.39 -17.50 12.53
CA LEU A 613 5.12 -16.94 13.66
C LEU A 613 6.61 -16.83 13.35
N ALA A 614 7.16 -15.62 13.40
CA ALA A 614 8.60 -15.42 13.23
C ALA A 614 9.44 -16.07 14.35
N ARG A 615 8.88 -16.17 15.57
CA ARG A 615 9.56 -16.69 16.77
C ARG A 615 9.13 -18.11 17.14
N GLU A 616 10.08 -18.91 17.62
CA GLU A 616 9.80 -20.21 18.24
C GLU A 616 9.21 -19.99 19.64
N LEU A 617 8.17 -20.75 19.96
CA LEU A 617 7.62 -20.83 21.31
C LEU A 617 7.98 -22.20 21.89
N GLU A 618 8.70 -22.22 23.01
CA GLU A 618 9.07 -23.48 23.66
C GLU A 618 7.84 -24.07 24.40
N PRO A 619 7.40 -25.29 24.05
CA PRO A 619 6.34 -25.96 24.79
C PRO A 619 6.86 -26.48 26.14
N VAL A 620 6.15 -26.18 27.22
CA VAL A 620 6.30 -26.76 28.55
C VAL A 620 5.07 -27.62 28.82
N ASP A 621 5.26 -28.91 29.10
CA ASP A 621 4.16 -29.87 29.30
C ASP A 621 3.12 -29.87 28.15
N GLU A 622 3.63 -29.91 26.91
CA GLU A 622 2.87 -29.88 25.65
C GLU A 622 2.18 -28.55 25.30
N GLN A 623 2.12 -27.57 26.23
CA GLN A 623 1.55 -26.24 26.02
C GLN A 623 2.62 -25.15 25.95
N VAL A 624 2.35 -24.04 25.26
CA VAL A 624 3.27 -22.88 25.28
C VAL A 624 2.89 -21.90 26.39
N SER A 625 3.88 -21.24 26.99
CA SER A 625 3.68 -20.22 28.04
C SER A 625 3.24 -18.88 27.45
N CYS A 626 2.11 -18.91 26.74
CA CYS A 626 1.47 -17.75 26.15
C CYS A 626 -0.01 -17.73 26.51
N LEU A 627 -0.52 -16.51 26.61
CA LEU A 627 -1.91 -16.19 26.87
C LEU A 627 -2.52 -15.55 25.62
N ILE A 628 -3.77 -15.91 25.30
CA ILE A 628 -4.55 -15.19 24.30
C ILE A 628 -5.69 -14.45 24.99
N LEU A 629 -5.68 -13.12 24.86
CA LEU A 629 -6.75 -12.25 25.31
C LEU A 629 -7.59 -11.81 24.12
N GLU A 630 -8.90 -11.89 24.24
CA GLU A 630 -9.85 -11.32 23.30
C GLU A 630 -10.45 -10.05 23.89
N ALA A 631 -10.21 -8.91 23.24
CA ALA A 631 -10.73 -7.60 23.57
C ALA A 631 -11.99 -7.29 22.74
N ARG A 632 -13.04 -6.79 23.40
CA ARG A 632 -14.34 -6.47 22.78
C ARG A 632 -14.91 -5.16 23.33
N ARG A 633 -15.73 -4.51 22.52
CA ARG A 633 -16.66 -3.44 22.94
C ARG A 633 -18.03 -4.07 23.25
N THR A 634 -18.47 -3.97 24.49
CA THR A 634 -19.72 -4.59 25.00
C THR A 634 -20.71 -3.60 25.61
N GLY A 635 -20.34 -2.32 25.73
CA GLY A 635 -21.16 -1.32 26.42
C GLY A 635 -21.30 -1.58 27.92
N GLY A 636 -20.29 -2.20 28.53
CA GLY A 636 -20.24 -2.60 29.93
C GLY A 636 -20.88 -3.97 30.25
N ALA A 637 -21.37 -4.70 29.25
CA ALA A 637 -21.98 -6.03 29.41
C ALA A 637 -20.99 -7.18 29.14
N CYS A 638 -19.82 -7.13 29.77
CA CYS A 638 -18.77 -8.13 29.55
C CYS A 638 -19.16 -9.52 30.09
N SER A 639 -19.15 -10.54 29.22
CA SER A 639 -19.36 -11.95 29.60
C SER A 639 -18.37 -12.87 28.90
N CYS A 640 -17.71 -13.74 29.68
CA CYS A 640 -16.79 -14.76 29.19
C CYS A 640 -17.38 -16.14 29.48
N ASN A 641 -18.05 -16.72 28.48
CA ASN A 641 -18.72 -18.01 28.64
C ASN A 641 -17.83 -19.16 28.15
N ALA A 642 -17.69 -20.19 28.97
CA ALA A 642 -16.91 -21.37 28.60
C ALA A 642 -17.50 -22.12 27.38
N GLU A 643 -18.81 -22.03 27.15
CA GLU A 643 -19.46 -22.60 25.95
C GLU A 643 -18.97 -21.93 24.66
N ASP A 644 -18.57 -20.67 24.72
CA ASP A 644 -17.98 -19.91 23.61
C ASP A 644 -16.44 -20.01 23.62
N ALA A 645 -15.87 -20.99 24.35
CA ALA A 645 -14.44 -21.09 24.63
C ALA A 645 -13.83 -19.78 25.15
N ARG A 646 -14.52 -19.09 26.08
CA ARG A 646 -14.03 -17.88 26.74
C ARG A 646 -14.03 -18.04 28.25
N GLN A 647 -12.97 -17.56 28.88
CA GLN A 647 -12.82 -17.60 30.34
C GLN A 647 -12.54 -16.20 30.89
N PRO A 648 -13.01 -15.88 32.11
CA PRO A 648 -12.62 -14.64 32.77
C PRO A 648 -11.11 -14.56 32.90
N VAL A 649 -10.55 -13.38 32.64
CA VAL A 649 -9.11 -13.13 32.84
C VAL A 649 -8.77 -13.29 34.31
N SER A 650 -7.74 -14.09 34.62
CA SER A 650 -7.31 -14.30 36.00
C SER A 650 -6.59 -13.07 36.58
N ASP A 651 -6.53 -12.94 37.90
CA ASP A 651 -5.80 -11.85 38.57
C ASP A 651 -4.31 -11.81 38.15
N GLU A 652 -3.71 -12.97 37.88
CA GLU A 652 -2.31 -13.10 37.41
C GLU A 652 -2.12 -12.55 35.99
N HIS A 653 -3.17 -12.62 35.17
CA HIS A 653 -3.17 -12.20 33.77
C HIS A 653 -3.63 -10.74 33.56
N MET A 654 -4.09 -10.06 34.61
CA MET A 654 -4.47 -8.63 34.56
C MET A 654 -3.39 -7.67 34.03
N PRO A 655 -2.07 -7.91 34.23
CA PRO A 655 -1.03 -7.10 33.57
C PRO A 655 -1.12 -7.16 32.04
N ALA A 656 -1.54 -8.28 31.45
CA ALA A 656 -1.72 -8.40 30.00
C ALA A 656 -2.91 -7.58 29.50
N VAL A 657 -3.99 -7.48 30.28
CA VAL A 657 -5.12 -6.56 29.99
C VAL A 657 -4.66 -5.10 30.07
N THR A 658 -3.84 -4.76 31.07
CA THR A 658 -3.28 -3.41 31.20
C THR A 658 -2.38 -3.07 30.01
N ALA A 659 -1.59 -4.04 29.52
CA ALA A 659 -0.77 -3.87 28.35
C ALA A 659 -1.60 -3.72 27.06
N ALA A 660 -2.68 -4.49 26.91
CA ALA A 660 -3.61 -4.35 25.78
C ALA A 660 -4.33 -2.98 25.78
N LEU A 661 -4.72 -2.48 26.96
CA LEU A 661 -5.29 -1.14 27.12
C LEU A 661 -4.30 0.01 26.89
N ALA A 662 -3.00 -0.28 26.86
CA ALA A 662 -1.97 0.70 26.50
C ALA A 662 -1.74 0.80 24.97
N ASP A 663 -2.40 -0.04 24.17
CA ASP A 663 -2.43 0.11 22.70
C ASP A 663 -3.02 1.47 22.33
N VAL A 664 -2.42 2.13 21.34
CA VAL A 664 -2.83 3.48 20.91
C VAL A 664 -4.28 3.54 20.40
N ASN A 665 -4.83 2.40 19.99
CA ASN A 665 -6.19 2.27 19.50
C ASN A 665 -7.19 1.81 20.56
N ALA A 666 -6.77 1.54 21.80
CA ALA A 666 -7.66 1.01 22.82
C ALA A 666 -8.83 1.96 23.14
N GLU A 667 -8.56 3.27 23.21
CA GLU A 667 -9.58 4.29 23.48
C GLU A 667 -10.57 4.44 22.31
N SER A 668 -10.07 4.50 21.07
CA SER A 668 -10.91 4.62 19.87
C SER A 668 -11.73 3.35 19.60
N ALA A 669 -11.13 2.17 19.78
CA ALA A 669 -11.82 0.89 19.70
C ALA A 669 -12.80 0.66 20.86
N GLY A 670 -12.70 1.45 21.93
CA GLY A 670 -13.64 1.42 23.06
C GLY A 670 -13.71 0.04 23.75
N TRP A 671 -12.58 -0.67 23.82
CA TRP A 671 -12.54 -1.98 24.46
C TRP A 671 -12.85 -1.88 25.95
N ASP A 672 -13.88 -2.60 26.38
CA ASP A 672 -14.37 -2.59 27.76
C ASP A 672 -14.50 -4.01 28.35
N CYS A 673 -14.23 -5.03 27.54
CA CYS A 673 -14.34 -6.43 27.91
C CYS A 673 -13.14 -7.23 27.41
N PHE A 674 -12.55 -8.01 28.30
CA PHE A 674 -11.43 -8.91 27.99
C PHE A 674 -11.75 -10.32 28.49
N CYS A 675 -11.56 -11.30 27.61
CA CYS A 675 -11.71 -12.72 27.94
C CYS A 675 -10.50 -13.50 27.49
N GLU A 676 -10.15 -14.57 28.20
CA GLU A 676 -9.12 -15.52 27.76
C GLU A 676 -9.70 -16.57 26.83
N ILE A 677 -8.95 -16.87 25.76
CA ILE A 677 -9.20 -18.04 24.93
C ILE A 677 -8.31 -19.18 25.45
N PRO A 678 -8.89 -20.32 25.88
CA PRO A 678 -8.12 -21.40 26.47
C PRO A 678 -7.26 -22.12 25.42
N GLN A 679 -6.04 -22.50 25.83
CA GLN A 679 -5.18 -23.36 25.03
C GLN A 679 -5.68 -24.80 25.09
N LEU A 680 -5.75 -25.47 23.94
CA LEU A 680 -6.19 -26.85 23.85
C LEU A 680 -5.27 -27.80 24.64
N THR A 681 -5.83 -28.91 25.10
CA THR A 681 -5.12 -29.98 25.84
C THR A 681 -5.48 -31.36 25.31
N GLY A 682 -4.61 -32.36 25.53
CA GLY A 682 -4.90 -33.77 25.25
C GLY A 682 -5.17 -34.09 23.77
N ASP A 683 -6.20 -34.89 23.50
CA ASP A 683 -6.55 -35.33 22.14
C ASP A 683 -6.90 -34.15 21.21
N ALA A 684 -7.55 -33.11 21.76
CA ALA A 684 -7.90 -31.92 20.99
C ALA A 684 -6.65 -31.11 20.57
N LEU A 685 -5.65 -31.01 21.45
CA LEU A 685 -4.36 -30.39 21.13
C LEU A 685 -3.61 -31.19 20.05
N THR A 686 -3.61 -32.51 20.18
CA THR A 686 -2.98 -33.40 19.20
C THR A 686 -3.62 -33.22 17.83
N ALA A 687 -4.95 -33.30 17.75
CA ALA A 687 -5.68 -33.08 16.50
C ALA A 687 -5.41 -31.69 15.91
N CYS A 688 -5.39 -30.64 16.72
CA CYS A 688 -5.06 -29.28 16.28
C CYS A 688 -3.67 -29.16 15.63
N ARG A 689 -2.70 -29.95 16.07
CA ARG A 689 -1.32 -29.95 15.54
C ARG A 689 -1.11 -30.87 14.35
N THR A 690 -1.97 -31.85 14.12
CA THR A 690 -1.72 -32.90 13.12
C THR A 690 -2.74 -32.95 11.99
N GLU A 691 -3.98 -32.57 12.25
CA GLU A 691 -5.10 -32.77 11.32
C GLU A 691 -5.28 -31.57 10.37
N PRO A 692 -5.49 -31.80 9.05
CA PRO A 692 -5.81 -30.73 8.11
C PRO A 692 -7.20 -30.13 8.39
N ASP A 693 -7.40 -28.86 8.01
CA ASP A 693 -8.72 -28.21 8.14
C ASP A 693 -9.84 -29.04 7.48
N GLY A 694 -10.99 -29.11 8.15
CA GLY A 694 -12.15 -29.88 7.68
C GLY A 694 -12.05 -31.40 7.86
N SER A 695 -11.03 -31.92 8.56
CA SER A 695 -10.98 -33.35 8.89
C SER A 695 -12.10 -33.73 9.87
N PRO A 696 -12.67 -34.95 9.78
CA PRO A 696 -13.69 -35.41 10.72
C PRO A 696 -13.25 -35.39 12.19
N ALA A 697 -11.94 -35.47 12.46
CA ALA A 697 -11.38 -35.38 13.80
C ALA A 697 -11.44 -33.96 14.39
N LEU A 698 -11.43 -32.93 13.54
CA LEU A 698 -11.62 -31.53 13.97
C LEU A 698 -13.09 -31.18 14.18
N MET A 699 -14.01 -31.82 13.45
CA MET A 699 -15.45 -31.59 13.59
C MET A 699 -15.99 -31.97 14.98
N SER A 700 -15.33 -32.88 15.71
CA SER A 700 -15.68 -33.20 17.10
C SER A 700 -15.20 -32.16 18.13
N ILE A 701 -14.31 -31.23 17.73
CA ILE A 701 -13.71 -30.20 18.60
C ILE A 701 -14.47 -28.87 18.50
N GLU A 702 -15.37 -28.72 17.51
CA GLU A 702 -16.12 -27.48 17.23
C GLU A 702 -16.84 -26.90 18.46
N LYS A 703 -17.29 -27.76 19.39
CA LYS A 703 -18.13 -27.37 20.53
C LYS A 703 -17.39 -26.89 21.78
N ASP A 704 -16.19 -27.41 22.05
CA ASP A 704 -15.40 -27.04 23.24
C ASP A 704 -14.34 -25.97 22.90
N GLY A 705 -13.81 -25.99 21.66
CA GLY A 705 -12.98 -24.93 21.06
C GLY A 705 -11.68 -24.55 21.80
N GLY A 706 -10.78 -23.85 21.12
CA GLY A 706 -9.58 -23.27 21.74
C GLY A 706 -8.49 -22.96 20.72
N TRP A 707 -7.27 -22.76 21.19
CA TRP A 707 -6.11 -22.54 20.32
C TRP A 707 -4.95 -23.50 20.59
N CYS A 708 -4.10 -23.71 19.59
CA CYS A 708 -2.84 -24.42 19.73
C CYS A 708 -1.69 -23.72 18.99
N TYR A 709 -0.47 -23.94 19.47
CA TYR A 709 0.76 -23.64 18.73
C TYR A 709 1.13 -24.83 17.85
N VAL A 710 1.30 -24.59 16.55
CA VAL A 710 1.75 -25.57 15.57
C VAL A 710 3.15 -25.20 15.12
N ASP A 711 4.06 -26.17 15.11
CA ASP A 711 5.44 -26.00 14.64
C ASP A 711 5.82 -27.20 13.77
N ALA A 712 6.48 -26.99 12.63
CA ALA A 712 6.85 -28.06 11.71
C ALA A 712 7.74 -29.14 12.33
N ALA A 713 8.50 -28.82 13.38
CA ALA A 713 9.35 -29.77 14.09
C ALA A 713 8.57 -30.70 15.02
N THR A 714 7.40 -30.26 15.51
CA THR A 714 6.63 -30.97 16.55
C THR A 714 5.24 -31.42 16.09
N GLY A 715 4.72 -30.85 15.00
CA GLY A 715 3.41 -31.14 14.43
C GLY A 715 3.48 -31.50 12.95
N ASN A 716 2.33 -31.45 12.28
CA ASN A 716 2.26 -31.72 10.84
C ASN A 716 2.84 -30.55 10.04
N ALA A 717 3.99 -30.78 9.39
CA ALA A 717 4.68 -29.80 8.58
C ALA A 717 3.83 -29.26 7.41
N ASP A 718 2.83 -30.01 6.94
CA ASP A 718 1.93 -29.57 5.86
C ASP A 718 1.02 -28.41 6.31
N LEU A 719 0.71 -28.29 7.61
CA LEU A 719 -0.11 -27.20 8.16
C LEU A 719 0.61 -25.84 8.11
N VAL A 720 1.94 -25.87 8.11
CA VAL A 720 2.82 -24.69 8.11
C VAL A 720 3.73 -24.69 6.87
N ALA A 721 3.41 -25.50 5.86
CA ALA A 721 4.21 -25.61 4.65
C ALA A 721 4.17 -24.33 3.81
N THR A 722 3.12 -23.52 3.96
CA THR A 722 2.95 -22.21 3.35
C THR A 722 3.79 -21.13 4.00
N CYS A 723 4.33 -21.37 5.21
CA CYS A 723 5.19 -20.43 5.89
C CYS A 723 6.61 -20.43 5.30
N PRO A 724 7.33 -19.28 5.37
CA PRO A 724 8.76 -19.21 5.08
C PRO A 724 9.51 -20.32 5.79
N SER A 725 10.58 -20.85 5.18
CA SER A 725 11.33 -21.99 5.72
C SER A 725 11.90 -21.75 7.13
N THR A 726 12.12 -20.49 7.49
CA THR A 726 12.59 -20.04 8.82
C THR A 726 11.47 -19.81 9.84
N GLU A 727 10.21 -19.87 9.42
CA GLU A 727 9.02 -19.45 10.19
C GLU A 727 7.88 -20.47 10.12
N ARG A 728 8.20 -21.76 9.95
CA ARG A 728 7.21 -22.85 9.80
C ARG A 728 6.49 -23.18 11.10
N ARG A 729 5.68 -22.24 11.58
CA ARG A 729 4.98 -22.27 12.86
C ARG A 729 3.85 -21.24 12.85
N MET A 730 2.78 -21.49 13.60
CA MET A 730 1.61 -20.61 13.68
C MET A 730 0.80 -20.81 14.96
N ILE A 731 -0.07 -19.85 15.29
CA ILE A 731 -1.20 -20.06 16.20
C ILE A 731 -2.40 -20.49 15.39
N ARG A 732 -3.04 -21.59 15.78
CA ARG A 732 -4.24 -22.11 15.13
C ARG A 732 -5.40 -22.13 16.12
N PHE A 733 -6.51 -21.53 15.74
CA PHE A 733 -7.77 -21.55 16.48
C PHE A 733 -8.70 -22.63 15.93
N LEU A 734 -9.52 -23.26 16.77
CA LEU A 734 -10.50 -24.27 16.37
C LEU A 734 -11.84 -24.05 17.08
N GLY A 735 -12.93 -24.29 16.34
CA GLY A 735 -14.30 -24.26 16.88
C GLY A 735 -14.65 -22.92 17.51
N ASN A 736 -15.34 -22.95 18.65
CA ASN A 736 -15.65 -21.74 19.42
C ASN A 736 -14.40 -20.97 19.92
N GLY A 737 -13.20 -21.55 19.82
CA GLY A 737 -11.94 -20.86 20.10
C GLY A 737 -11.55 -19.83 19.05
N GLU A 738 -12.17 -19.84 17.87
CA GLU A 738 -11.98 -18.79 16.88
C GLU A 738 -12.31 -17.43 17.49
N VAL A 739 -11.45 -16.45 17.25
CA VAL A 739 -11.65 -15.06 17.71
C VAL A 739 -12.99 -14.61 17.17
N GLN A 740 -13.85 -14.08 18.04
CA GLN A 740 -15.19 -13.68 17.64
C GLN A 740 -15.10 -12.63 16.53
N PRO A 741 -16.01 -12.66 15.54
CA PRO A 741 -16.15 -11.56 14.61
C PRO A 741 -16.23 -10.27 15.42
N SER A 742 -15.55 -9.21 14.98
CA SER A 742 -15.55 -7.92 15.66
C SER A 742 -14.72 -7.78 16.95
N ALA A 743 -13.97 -8.81 17.34
CA ALA A 743 -13.05 -8.77 18.48
C ALA A 743 -11.57 -8.66 18.06
N THR A 744 -10.74 -8.04 18.90
CA THR A 744 -9.28 -7.99 18.72
C THR A 744 -8.60 -8.99 19.65
N ALA A 745 -7.79 -9.88 19.10
CA ALA A 745 -7.00 -10.81 19.90
C ALA A 745 -5.60 -10.26 20.19
N PHE A 746 -5.08 -10.58 21.36
CA PHE A 746 -3.72 -10.27 21.80
C PHE A 746 -3.05 -11.56 22.26
N ILE A 747 -1.80 -11.77 21.86
CA ILE A 747 -0.95 -12.79 22.45
C ILE A 747 0.01 -12.14 23.44
N THR A 748 0.09 -12.72 24.63
CA THR A 748 1.06 -12.34 25.64
C THR A 748 1.89 -13.54 26.01
N CYS A 749 3.17 -13.55 25.63
CA CYS A 749 4.09 -14.65 25.95
C CYS A 749 5.08 -14.23 27.03
N SER A 750 5.33 -15.10 28.01
CA SER A 750 6.41 -14.91 28.97
C SER A 750 7.73 -15.33 28.32
N VAL A 751 8.66 -14.40 28.13
CA VAL A 751 9.97 -14.70 27.57
C VAL A 751 10.95 -14.95 28.70
N GLU A 752 11.54 -16.14 28.77
CA GLU A 752 12.72 -16.38 29.61
C GLU A 752 13.94 -15.76 28.92
N SER A 753 14.42 -14.61 29.42
CA SER A 753 15.69 -14.05 28.93
C SER A 753 16.85 -14.92 29.40
N ASN A 754 17.27 -15.89 28.58
CA ASN A 754 18.57 -16.52 28.77
C ASN A 754 19.66 -15.50 28.44
N LYS A 755 20.18 -14.81 29.46
CA LYS A 755 21.44 -14.06 29.34
C LYS A 755 22.53 -15.03 28.88
N LYS A 756 23.00 -14.88 27.64
CA LYS A 756 24.35 -15.29 27.26
C LYS A 756 25.30 -14.13 27.46
#